data_AF-A0A7N0UV01-F1
#
_entry.id   AF-A0A7N0UV01-F1
#
_cell.length_a   1.000
_cell.length_b   1.000
_cell.length_c   1.000
_cell.angle_alpha   90.00
_cell.angle_beta   90.00
_cell.angle_gamma   90.00
#
_symmetry.space_group_name_H-M   'P 1'
#
loop_
_entity.id
_entity.type
_entity.pdbx_description
1 polymer ?
#
loop_
_entity_poly.entity_id
_entity_poly.type
_entity_poly.pdbx_seq_one_letter_code
_entity_poly.pdbx_strand_id
1 'polypeptide(L)'
;MEKLLCTLLFAYLMFQVNLLIFSLFLLIIKNVFQLQVGLVEVSSREKGESKIMRLIDRPLRPTMLKGFYHETQILSWVLSYDGQHAPDSLAITAAGIAVALSEVPISKTIAGVRIGLVGDKFIVNPTTKQMEGSELDLVIAGTDSAILMIEGYCNFLPEEKLLQAVEVGQDAIKVICMEVDKLVKQCGKPKMYDAIKLPPQDLYRHIEEIAGDELVQMLQIHNKIPRRKALSSLEDRVISILTEKGYVSKDEGPPEILPELFEDEEDDEEVVEDGEVDEGDVHVKPVPRKATPLLYSEVDVKLVFKEVSSRFLRRRIVEGGKRSDGRTPTEIRVINSKGGLLPRAHGSCLFTRGETQALAVVTLGDRQMAQRMDNLESDDELKRFYLQYSFPPSSVGEVGRMGAPSRREIGHGVLAERALEPILPSEDEFPYTVRVESTVLESNGSSSMASVCGGCIALEDAGVPVKCSIAGIAMGMVLDTQEFGGDGSPLILSDITGSEDASGDMDFKVAGNEDGVTAFQMDIKVGGITLAIMKQALLQARDGRKHILAEMSKCTPPPSRSVSKYAPLIHVMKVKPDRVNLIIGSGGKKVKSIIEETGVESIDTQDDGVVRITGKDLASIEKSKAIIRNLTMVPSVGDVYRNCEIKTLTPYGAFVEIAPGREGLCHISELSWDWLAKPEDAFKVGDRIDVKLIEINDKGQLRLSRRALLPDTSSEKADPAQQSGESAYECSVQSASDVDTFKKVLITSKDGSDERQQPRRKSSPSRGSTSSRRDLAANNATPQRVFRRSTSETPDYNKEEQRSIVEVDNINASIIKSKLVNGEANSG
;
A
#
# COMPACT_ATOMS: atom_id res chain seq x y z
N MET A 1 35.10 -20.73 -20.59
CA MET A 1 33.89 -19.88 -20.60
C MET A 1 32.81 -20.59 -19.79
N GLU A 2 32.96 -20.60 -18.47
CA GLU A 2 31.93 -21.08 -17.55
C GLU A 2 31.80 -20.02 -16.46
N LYS A 3 30.56 -19.63 -16.14
CA LYS A 3 30.19 -18.83 -14.94
C LYS A 3 30.74 -17.40 -14.79
N LEU A 4 30.42 -16.52 -15.73
CA LEU A 4 30.07 -15.13 -15.37
C LEU A 4 29.11 -14.54 -16.41
N LEU A 5 27.81 -14.60 -16.14
CA LEU A 5 26.78 -13.92 -16.95
C LEU A 5 26.11 -12.87 -16.06
N CYS A 6 26.67 -11.66 -16.05
CA CYS A 6 26.07 -10.52 -15.40
C CYS A 6 24.76 -10.14 -16.11
N THR A 7 23.80 -9.59 -15.37
CA THR A 7 22.60 -8.92 -15.92
C THR A 7 23.04 -7.83 -16.89
N LEU A 8 23.07 -8.15 -18.18
CA LEU A 8 23.48 -7.22 -19.22
C LEU A 8 22.26 -6.39 -19.61
N LEU A 9 22.27 -5.13 -19.21
CA LEU A 9 21.18 -4.21 -19.47
C LEU A 9 21.61 -3.22 -20.55
N PHE A 10 20.99 -3.30 -21.73
CA PHE A 10 21.28 -2.35 -22.81
C PHE A 10 20.24 -1.22 -22.79
N ALA A 11 20.72 0.02 -22.96
CA ALA A 11 19.87 1.18 -23.10
C ALA A 11 20.23 1.97 -24.35
N TYR A 12 19.21 2.25 -25.18
CA TYR A 12 19.35 2.92 -26.46
C TYR A 12 18.53 4.21 -26.47
N LEU A 13 19.08 5.24 -27.11
CA LEU A 13 18.50 6.58 -27.17
C LEU A 13 18.02 6.88 -28.60
N MET A 14 16.76 7.30 -28.76
CA MET A 14 16.23 7.81 -30.03
C MET A 14 15.71 9.24 -29.89
N PHE A 15 15.87 10.00 -30.97
CA PHE A 15 15.43 11.39 -31.11
C PHE A 15 14.34 11.51 -32.18
N GLN A 16 13.29 12.27 -31.86
CA GLN A 16 12.38 12.89 -32.84
C GLN A 16 12.18 14.38 -32.45
N VAL A 17 11.62 15.18 -33.37
CA VAL A 17 11.58 16.65 -33.28
C VAL A 17 10.13 17.12 -33.18
N ASN A 18 9.91 18.18 -32.39
CA ASN A 18 8.66 18.90 -32.08
C ASN A 18 7.76 18.31 -30.97
N LEU A 19 7.94 18.81 -29.74
CA LEU A 19 6.93 18.73 -28.67
C LEU A 19 6.95 19.98 -27.76
N LEU A 20 5.78 20.30 -27.19
CA LEU A 20 5.56 21.38 -26.22
C LEU A 20 5.95 21.01 -24.77
N ILE A 21 6.30 19.75 -24.53
CA ILE A 21 6.58 19.17 -23.21
C ILE A 21 7.73 18.18 -23.38
N PHE A 22 8.65 18.13 -22.41
CA PHE A 22 9.73 17.12 -22.41
C PHE A 22 9.17 15.69 -22.40
N SER A 23 9.22 15.05 -23.57
CA SER A 23 8.76 13.68 -23.82
C SER A 23 9.89 12.71 -23.51
N LEU A 24 9.76 12.00 -22.39
CA LEU A 24 10.63 10.89 -22.03
C LEU A 24 9.86 9.58 -22.22
N PHE A 25 10.11 8.91 -23.34
CA PHE A 25 9.53 7.59 -23.60
C PHE A 25 10.45 6.52 -23.09
N LEU A 26 10.03 5.82 -22.03
CA LEU A 26 10.74 4.66 -21.53
C LEU A 26 10.02 3.36 -21.88
N LEU A 27 10.74 2.42 -22.49
CA LEU A 27 10.30 1.06 -22.74
C LEU A 27 11.29 0.08 -22.11
N ILE A 28 10.77 -0.81 -21.28
CA ILE A 28 11.48 -1.99 -20.78
C ILE A 28 10.88 -3.17 -21.53
N ILE A 29 11.75 -4.07 -21.98
CA ILE A 29 11.36 -5.39 -22.49
C ILE A 29 12.17 -6.42 -21.73
N LYS A 30 11.47 -7.30 -21.03
CA LYS A 30 12.05 -8.54 -20.52
C LYS A 30 12.05 -9.61 -21.60
N ASN A 31 13.24 -10.09 -21.96
CA ASN A 31 13.38 -11.25 -22.83
C ASN A 31 13.39 -12.52 -21.97
N VAL A 32 12.22 -13.14 -21.80
CA VAL A 32 12.12 -14.47 -21.20
C VAL A 32 12.52 -15.49 -22.28
N PHE A 33 13.69 -16.12 -22.11
CA PHE A 33 14.15 -17.19 -23.01
C PHE A 33 13.56 -18.58 -22.68
N GLN A 34 12.73 -18.67 -21.62
CA GLN A 34 11.84 -19.81 -21.39
C GLN A 34 10.54 -19.64 -22.18
N LEU A 35 9.88 -20.74 -22.56
CA LEU A 35 8.60 -20.68 -23.27
C LEU A 35 7.49 -20.12 -22.36
N GLN A 36 7.06 -18.88 -22.59
CA GLN A 36 5.87 -18.32 -21.94
C GLN A 36 4.60 -19.03 -22.41
N VAL A 37 3.70 -19.34 -21.46
CA VAL A 37 2.41 -20.00 -21.74
C VAL A 37 1.34 -18.93 -22.03
N GLY A 38 1.39 -18.35 -23.22
CA GLY A 38 0.44 -17.35 -23.71
C GLY A 38 -0.25 -17.77 -25.02
N LEU A 39 -1.40 -17.14 -25.33
CA LEU A 39 -2.13 -17.36 -26.59
C LEU A 39 -1.38 -16.84 -27.84
N VAL A 40 -0.28 -16.12 -27.63
CA VAL A 40 0.73 -15.71 -28.62
C VAL A 40 2.09 -15.82 -27.93
N GLU A 41 3.06 -16.51 -28.54
CA GLU A 41 4.43 -16.70 -28.03
C GLU A 41 5.31 -15.44 -28.21
N VAL A 42 4.81 -14.28 -27.77
CA VAL A 42 5.53 -13.00 -27.80
C VAL A 42 5.30 -12.29 -26.47
N SER A 43 6.39 -11.88 -25.82
CA SER A 43 6.37 -11.13 -24.55
C SER A 43 5.36 -9.99 -24.60
N SER A 44 4.34 -10.05 -23.74
CA SER A 44 3.18 -9.16 -23.81
C SER A 44 2.87 -8.50 -22.47
N ARG A 45 3.11 -7.18 -22.42
CA ARG A 45 2.70 -6.23 -21.37
C ARG A 45 2.64 -6.79 -19.95
N GLU A 46 3.79 -7.04 -19.35
CA GLU A 46 3.85 -7.34 -17.93
C GLU A 46 3.46 -6.12 -17.07
N LYS A 47 2.70 -6.36 -16.00
CA LYS A 47 2.33 -5.30 -15.04
C LYS A 47 3.54 -4.73 -14.29
N GLY A 48 4.61 -5.53 -14.12
CA GLY A 48 5.85 -5.13 -13.44
C GLY A 48 6.68 -4.11 -14.21
N GLU A 49 6.75 -4.23 -15.55
CA GLU A 49 7.55 -3.35 -16.40
C GLU A 49 7.11 -1.88 -16.27
N SER A 50 5.80 -1.63 -16.21
CA SER A 50 5.24 -0.28 -16.03
C SER A 50 5.63 0.38 -14.71
N LYS A 51 5.96 -0.41 -13.66
CA LYS A 51 6.49 0.11 -12.39
C LYS A 51 7.94 0.55 -12.55
N ILE A 52 8.80 -0.31 -13.10
CA ILE A 52 10.23 -0.03 -13.28
C ILE A 52 10.42 1.18 -14.22
N MET A 53 9.58 1.32 -15.26
CA MET A 53 9.57 2.53 -16.10
C MET A 53 9.35 3.81 -15.28
N ARG A 54 8.48 3.79 -14.25
CA ARG A 54 8.31 4.97 -13.38
C ARG A 54 9.48 5.17 -12.42
N LEU A 55 10.13 4.10 -11.95
CA LEU A 55 11.30 4.20 -11.08
C LEU A 55 12.52 4.82 -11.78
N ILE A 56 12.62 4.69 -13.10
CA ILE A 56 13.69 5.33 -13.90
C ILE A 56 13.30 6.76 -14.30
N ASP A 57 12.05 7.01 -14.72
CA ASP A 57 11.58 8.34 -15.16
C ASP A 57 11.68 9.39 -14.04
N ARG A 58 11.24 9.02 -12.83
CA ARG A 58 11.15 9.91 -11.66
C ARG A 58 12.48 10.59 -11.26
N PRO A 59 13.61 9.88 -11.04
CA PRO A 59 14.89 10.51 -10.71
C PRO A 59 15.55 11.18 -11.92
N LEU A 60 15.30 10.71 -13.14
CA LEU A 60 15.98 11.26 -14.32
C LEU A 60 15.39 12.60 -14.76
N ARG A 61 14.06 12.72 -14.75
CA ARG A 61 13.34 13.88 -15.27
C ARG A 61 13.74 15.23 -14.61
N PRO A 62 13.99 15.33 -13.29
CA PRO A 62 14.50 16.56 -12.65
C PRO A 62 15.94 16.94 -13.05
N THR A 63 16.76 16.00 -13.56
CA THR A 63 18.15 16.30 -13.96
C THR A 63 18.29 16.89 -15.36
N MET A 64 17.25 16.76 -16.19
CA MET A 64 17.20 17.36 -17.53
C MET A 64 17.14 18.89 -17.40
N LEU A 65 18.00 19.61 -18.13
CA LEU A 65 18.03 21.07 -18.04
C LEU A 65 16.73 21.71 -18.57
N LYS A 66 16.20 22.71 -17.83
CA LYS A 66 15.06 23.53 -18.28
C LYS A 66 15.35 24.07 -19.68
N GLY A 67 14.34 24.07 -20.55
CA GLY A 67 14.48 24.51 -21.94
C GLY A 67 14.90 23.41 -22.93
N PHE A 68 15.25 22.21 -22.47
CA PHE A 68 15.48 21.07 -23.36
C PHE A 68 14.17 20.32 -23.68
N TYR A 69 13.58 20.61 -24.84
CA TYR A 69 12.28 20.05 -25.26
C TYR A 69 12.38 18.96 -26.34
N HIS A 70 13.57 18.43 -26.62
CA HIS A 70 13.74 17.32 -27.55
C HIS A 70 13.11 16.04 -27.00
N GLU A 71 12.43 15.29 -27.87
CA GLU A 71 11.96 13.96 -27.53
C GLU A 71 13.14 13.04 -27.27
N THR A 72 13.12 12.40 -26.10
CA THR A 72 14.20 11.59 -25.57
C THR A 72 13.63 10.22 -25.24
N GLN A 73 13.85 9.23 -26.10
CA GLN A 73 13.42 7.86 -25.82
C GLN A 73 14.56 7.09 -25.13
N ILE A 74 14.29 6.43 -24.00
CA ILE A 74 15.22 5.48 -23.39
C ILE A 74 14.61 4.08 -23.52
N LEU A 75 15.39 3.14 -24.04
CA LEU A 75 15.06 1.71 -24.02
C LEU A 75 15.86 1.06 -22.88
N SER A 76 15.38 -0.05 -22.32
CA SER A 76 16.06 -0.74 -21.20
C SER A 76 15.74 -2.23 -21.23
N TRP A 77 16.62 -3.02 -21.87
CA TRP A 77 16.41 -4.46 -22.06
C TRP A 77 17.07 -5.30 -20.97
N VAL A 78 16.32 -6.21 -20.33
CA VAL A 78 16.91 -7.27 -19.51
C VAL A 78 17.29 -8.43 -20.44
N LEU A 79 18.58 -8.54 -20.78
CA LEU A 79 19.09 -9.59 -21.68
C LEU A 79 19.52 -10.87 -20.94
N SER A 80 19.80 -10.77 -19.65
CA SER A 80 20.17 -11.89 -18.78
C SER A 80 19.69 -11.60 -17.37
N TYR A 81 19.32 -12.64 -16.62
CA TYR A 81 18.94 -12.58 -15.22
C TYR A 81 19.70 -13.67 -14.47
N ASP A 82 20.27 -13.34 -13.31
CA ASP A 82 21.12 -14.23 -12.52
C ASP A 82 20.35 -15.08 -11.49
N GLY A 83 19.03 -14.90 -11.41
CA GLY A 83 18.16 -15.56 -10.43
C GLY A 83 18.36 -15.07 -8.99
N GLN A 84 19.11 -13.98 -8.78
CA GLN A 84 19.51 -13.54 -7.44
C GLN A 84 19.29 -12.04 -7.19
N HIS A 85 19.45 -11.15 -8.18
CA HIS A 85 19.37 -9.70 -7.96
C HIS A 85 18.29 -9.05 -8.84
N ALA A 86 17.22 -8.55 -8.21
CA ALA A 86 16.15 -7.84 -8.90
C ALA A 86 16.71 -6.72 -9.82
N PRO A 87 16.35 -6.71 -11.13
CA PRO A 87 17.01 -5.85 -12.11
C PRO A 87 16.59 -4.38 -12.06
N ASP A 88 15.71 -3.97 -11.15
CA ASP A 88 15.07 -2.65 -11.16
C ASP A 88 16.01 -1.50 -10.76
N SER A 89 16.76 -1.67 -9.67
CA SER A 89 17.79 -0.71 -9.22
C SER A 89 18.92 -0.58 -10.25
N LEU A 90 19.37 -1.71 -10.81
CA LEU A 90 20.33 -1.75 -11.91
C LEU A 90 19.81 -1.03 -13.15
N ALA A 91 18.51 -1.13 -13.45
CA ALA A 91 17.91 -0.43 -14.59
C ALA A 91 17.88 1.11 -14.44
N ILE A 92 17.72 1.62 -13.22
CA ILE A 92 17.89 3.06 -12.93
C ILE A 92 19.35 3.47 -13.19
N THR A 93 20.31 2.70 -12.67
CA THR A 93 21.74 2.99 -12.83
C THR A 93 22.18 2.92 -14.30
N ALA A 94 21.75 1.91 -15.05
CA ALA A 94 22.07 1.76 -16.47
C ALA A 94 21.47 2.88 -17.33
N ALA A 95 20.23 3.31 -17.06
CA ALA A 95 19.62 4.46 -17.73
C ALA A 95 20.38 5.76 -17.39
N GLY A 96 20.78 5.94 -16.13
CA GLY A 96 21.63 7.06 -15.69
C GLY A 96 22.96 7.12 -16.45
N ILE A 97 23.67 5.99 -16.55
CA ILE A 97 24.91 5.86 -17.32
C ILE A 97 24.70 6.19 -18.80
N ALA A 98 23.66 5.63 -19.42
CA ALA A 98 23.39 5.82 -20.84
C ALA A 98 23.14 7.30 -21.19
N VAL A 99 22.35 8.00 -20.37
CA VAL A 99 22.12 9.45 -20.57
C VAL A 99 23.37 10.26 -20.24
N ALA A 100 24.11 9.90 -19.19
CA ALA A 100 25.36 10.57 -18.83
C ALA A 100 26.42 10.49 -19.96
N LEU A 101 26.48 9.38 -20.69
CA LEU A 101 27.36 9.21 -21.87
C LEU A 101 26.82 9.85 -23.16
N SER A 102 25.51 10.11 -23.26
CA SER A 102 24.85 10.65 -24.46
C SER A 102 25.09 12.15 -24.69
N GLU A 103 24.60 12.69 -25.81
CA GLU A 103 24.56 14.13 -26.10
C GLU A 103 23.54 14.92 -25.24
N VAL A 104 22.67 14.27 -24.47
CA VAL A 104 21.59 14.93 -23.72
C VAL A 104 22.13 15.79 -22.57
N PRO A 105 21.74 17.07 -22.47
CA PRO A 105 22.18 17.98 -21.42
C PRO A 105 21.48 17.67 -20.08
N ILE A 106 22.19 16.97 -19.21
CA ILE A 106 21.82 16.76 -17.81
C ILE A 106 22.69 17.57 -16.87
N SER A 107 22.14 17.95 -15.72
CA SER A 107 22.84 18.68 -14.64
C SER A 107 23.82 17.80 -13.87
N LYS A 108 23.44 16.53 -13.64
CA LYS A 108 24.19 15.56 -12.82
C LYS A 108 23.91 14.13 -13.26
N THR A 109 24.91 13.27 -13.14
CA THR A 109 24.77 11.82 -13.28
C THR A 109 23.90 11.25 -12.16
N ILE A 110 22.99 10.32 -12.51
CA ILE A 110 22.15 9.60 -11.56
C ILE A 110 22.56 8.13 -11.41
N ALA A 111 22.33 7.57 -10.23
CA ALA A 111 22.37 6.13 -9.97
C ALA A 111 21.19 5.73 -9.05
N GLY A 112 20.89 4.43 -9.03
CA GLY A 112 19.85 3.86 -8.16
C GLY A 112 20.29 2.55 -7.52
N VAL A 113 19.93 2.36 -6.25
CA VAL A 113 20.23 1.17 -5.44
C VAL A 113 18.98 0.70 -4.70
N ARG A 114 18.95 -0.59 -4.32
CA ARG A 114 17.95 -1.12 -3.38
C ARG A 114 18.60 -1.34 -2.02
N ILE A 115 17.91 -1.00 -0.94
CA ILE A 115 18.35 -1.24 0.44
C ILE A 115 17.37 -2.21 1.12
N GLY A 116 17.91 -3.30 1.66
CA GLY A 116 17.20 -4.21 2.56
C GLY A 116 17.65 -4.02 4.01
N LEU A 117 16.84 -4.49 4.96
CA LEU A 117 17.13 -4.51 6.39
C LEU A 117 16.92 -5.94 6.91
N VAL A 118 18.01 -6.69 7.07
CA VAL A 118 17.97 -8.10 7.53
C VAL A 118 18.49 -8.14 8.97
N GLY A 119 17.59 -8.37 9.92
CA GLY A 119 17.84 -8.07 11.33
C GLY A 119 18.18 -6.59 11.51
N ASP A 120 19.27 -6.28 12.22
CA ASP A 120 19.73 -4.90 12.42
C ASP A 120 20.69 -4.37 11.33
N LYS A 121 20.89 -5.09 10.22
CA LYS A 121 21.88 -4.72 9.19
C LYS A 121 21.23 -4.26 7.89
N PHE A 122 21.58 -3.05 7.45
CA PHE A 122 21.28 -2.59 6.10
C PHE A 122 22.19 -3.29 5.08
N ILE A 123 21.60 -3.75 3.98
CA ILE A 123 22.28 -4.42 2.87
C ILE A 123 22.00 -3.61 1.61
N VAL A 124 23.04 -3.20 0.89
CA VAL A 124 22.94 -2.54 -0.42
C VAL A 124 22.84 -3.62 -1.51
N ASN A 125 21.88 -3.45 -2.41
CA ASN A 125 21.50 -4.37 -3.49
C ASN A 125 21.37 -5.83 -3.00
N PRO A 126 20.48 -6.10 -2.02
CA PRO A 126 20.29 -7.43 -1.46
C PRO A 126 19.78 -8.43 -2.51
N THR A 127 20.12 -9.70 -2.35
CA THR A 127 19.57 -10.77 -3.18
C THR A 127 18.10 -11.05 -2.86
N THR A 128 17.35 -11.67 -3.78
CA THR A 128 15.96 -12.11 -3.55
C THR A 128 15.82 -12.94 -2.27
N LYS A 129 16.78 -13.84 -2.00
CA LYS A 129 16.84 -14.62 -0.75
C LYS A 129 17.12 -13.80 0.50
N GLN A 130 17.86 -12.69 0.39
CA GLN A 130 18.02 -11.74 1.51
C GLN A 130 16.75 -10.91 1.71
N MET A 131 16.04 -10.58 0.62
CA MET A 131 14.77 -9.86 0.65
C MET A 131 13.63 -10.64 1.32
N GLU A 132 13.60 -11.97 1.22
CA GLU A 132 12.67 -12.84 1.97
C GLU A 132 12.71 -12.60 3.48
N GLY A 133 13.89 -12.28 4.02
CA GLY A 133 14.12 -11.99 5.44
C GLY A 133 14.25 -10.50 5.77
N SER A 134 13.82 -9.61 4.86
CA SER A 134 14.02 -8.16 4.99
C SER A 134 12.77 -7.46 5.51
N GLU A 135 12.93 -6.60 6.52
CA GLU A 135 11.84 -5.73 7.03
C GLU A 135 11.66 -4.45 6.19
N LEU A 136 12.54 -4.23 5.21
CA LEU A 136 12.59 -3.05 4.32
C LEU A 136 12.82 -3.46 2.86
N ASP A 137 12.05 -2.87 1.95
CA ASP A 137 12.26 -2.89 0.50
C ASP A 137 12.32 -1.44 0.02
N LEU A 138 13.52 -0.86 -0.02
CA LEU A 138 13.74 0.56 -0.31
C LEU A 138 14.55 0.75 -1.60
N VAL A 139 13.91 1.15 -2.69
CA VAL A 139 14.60 1.64 -3.88
C VAL A 139 14.83 3.14 -3.74
N ILE A 140 16.07 3.58 -3.87
CA ILE A 140 16.49 4.97 -3.78
C ILE A 140 17.37 5.33 -4.98
N ALA A 141 17.18 6.54 -5.51
CA ALA A 141 17.94 7.05 -6.63
C ALA A 141 18.26 8.55 -6.46
N GLY A 142 19.42 8.96 -6.95
CA GLY A 142 19.96 10.29 -6.71
C GLY A 142 21.27 10.55 -7.46
N THR A 143 21.92 11.65 -7.10
CA THR A 143 23.23 12.10 -7.58
C THR A 143 24.31 11.88 -6.52
N ASP A 144 25.53 12.33 -6.81
CA ASP A 144 26.65 12.43 -5.85
C ASP A 144 26.36 13.27 -4.59
N SER A 145 25.37 14.16 -4.63
CA SER A 145 25.11 15.17 -3.59
C SER A 145 23.65 15.30 -3.14
N ALA A 146 22.69 14.71 -3.86
CA ALA A 146 21.27 14.84 -3.54
C ALA A 146 20.48 13.58 -3.92
N ILE A 147 19.50 13.24 -3.09
CA ILE A 147 18.50 12.22 -3.42
C ILE A 147 17.48 12.86 -4.36
N LEU A 148 16.97 12.09 -5.32
CA LEU A 148 15.98 12.55 -6.29
C LEU A 148 14.66 11.75 -6.20
N MET A 149 14.75 10.46 -5.86
CA MET A 149 13.60 9.57 -5.81
C MET A 149 13.76 8.51 -4.72
N ILE A 150 12.68 8.24 -3.99
CA ILE A 150 12.55 7.11 -3.09
C ILE A 150 11.24 6.37 -3.36
N GLU A 151 11.29 5.04 -3.35
CA GLU A 151 10.15 4.13 -3.33
C GLU A 151 10.45 3.03 -2.29
N GLY A 152 9.83 3.12 -1.11
CA GLY A 152 10.07 2.24 0.02
C GLY A 152 8.81 1.58 0.55
N TYR A 153 8.92 0.31 0.92
CA TYR A 153 7.90 -0.45 1.65
C TYR A 153 8.55 -1.14 2.85
N CYS A 154 7.84 -1.25 3.96
CA CYS A 154 8.41 -1.83 5.19
C CYS A 154 7.35 -2.37 6.14
N ASN A 155 7.78 -3.17 7.11
CA ASN A 155 6.90 -3.74 8.13
C ASN A 155 6.89 -2.86 9.40
N PHE A 156 6.19 -1.71 9.34
CA PHE A 156 6.04 -0.78 10.47
C PHE A 156 7.37 -0.24 11.04
N LEU A 157 8.33 0.08 10.19
CA LEU A 157 9.61 0.65 10.64
C LEU A 157 9.46 2.11 11.12
N PRO A 158 10.18 2.53 12.17
CA PRO A 158 10.17 3.91 12.65
C PRO A 158 10.91 4.84 11.68
N GLU A 159 10.55 6.13 11.69
CA GLU A 159 11.15 7.17 10.84
C GLU A 159 12.69 7.23 10.94
N GLU A 160 13.27 7.01 12.12
CA GLU A 160 14.73 6.97 12.33
C GLU A 160 15.44 5.85 11.55
N LYS A 161 14.87 4.63 11.51
CA LYS A 161 15.45 3.50 10.77
C LYS A 161 15.37 3.74 9.26
N LEU A 162 14.30 4.39 8.78
CA LEU A 162 14.18 4.80 7.38
C LEU A 162 15.25 5.84 6.99
N LEU A 163 15.51 6.84 7.83
CA LEU A 163 16.55 7.83 7.58
C LEU A 163 17.95 7.20 7.51
N GLN A 164 18.26 6.23 8.38
CA GLN A 164 19.51 5.47 8.31
C GLN A 164 19.64 4.68 7.01
N ALA A 165 18.56 4.04 6.53
CA ALA A 165 18.56 3.35 5.24
C ALA A 165 18.78 4.31 4.06
N VAL A 166 18.21 5.51 4.14
CA VAL A 166 18.38 6.58 3.13
C VAL A 166 19.82 7.10 3.11
N GLU A 167 20.46 7.26 4.28
CA GLU A 167 21.88 7.63 4.40
C GLU A 167 22.80 6.57 3.76
N VAL A 168 22.63 5.30 4.12
CA VAL A 168 23.37 4.16 3.52
C VAL A 168 23.17 4.08 2.00
N GLY A 169 21.95 4.36 1.52
CA GLY A 169 21.65 4.41 0.08
C GLY A 169 22.34 5.57 -0.64
N GLN A 170 22.33 6.77 -0.06
CA GLN A 170 22.99 7.94 -0.64
C GLN A 170 24.52 7.78 -0.74
N ASP A 171 25.15 7.17 0.28
CA ASP A 171 26.58 6.86 0.23
C ASP A 171 26.93 5.88 -0.89
N ALA A 172 26.11 4.84 -1.10
CA ALA A 172 26.29 3.90 -2.20
C ALA A 172 26.09 4.56 -3.59
N ILE A 173 25.03 5.37 -3.75
CA ILE A 173 24.76 6.14 -4.97
C ILE A 173 25.94 7.05 -5.31
N LYS A 174 26.48 7.76 -4.31
CA LYS A 174 27.62 8.67 -4.49
C LYS A 174 28.85 7.98 -5.04
N VAL A 175 29.19 6.79 -4.54
CA VAL A 175 30.31 5.99 -5.08
C VAL A 175 30.05 5.63 -6.55
N ILE A 176 28.84 5.19 -6.91
CA ILE A 176 28.49 4.84 -8.29
C ILE A 176 28.60 6.07 -9.20
N CYS A 177 27.97 7.20 -8.85
CA CYS A 177 28.02 8.43 -9.63
C CYS A 177 29.47 8.90 -9.87
N MET A 178 30.36 8.79 -8.87
CA MET A 178 31.77 9.15 -9.00
C MET A 178 32.53 8.28 -10.01
N GLU A 179 32.24 6.98 -10.12
CA GLU A 179 32.85 6.11 -11.13
C GLU A 179 32.27 6.38 -12.54
N VAL A 180 30.96 6.63 -12.63
CA VAL A 180 30.32 6.99 -13.91
C VAL A 180 30.83 8.33 -14.43
N ASP A 181 31.05 9.33 -13.57
CA ASP A 181 31.65 10.61 -13.96
C ASP A 181 33.10 10.46 -14.46
N LYS A 182 33.85 9.44 -14.02
CA LYS A 182 35.17 9.10 -14.61
C LYS A 182 34.99 8.49 -16.00
N LEU A 183 34.01 7.60 -16.18
CA LEU A 183 33.70 6.99 -17.48
C LEU A 183 33.26 8.05 -18.50
N VAL A 184 32.39 8.98 -18.11
CA VAL A 184 31.94 10.11 -18.94
C VAL A 184 33.12 10.98 -19.39
N LYS A 185 34.13 11.20 -18.54
CA LYS A 185 35.36 11.92 -18.93
C LYS A 185 36.25 11.14 -19.91
N GLN A 186 36.09 9.83 -20.02
CA GLN A 186 36.87 8.98 -20.93
C GLN A 186 36.19 8.77 -22.29
N CYS A 187 34.87 8.59 -22.32
CA CYS A 187 34.13 8.21 -23.52
C CYS A 187 32.73 8.84 -23.68
N GLY A 188 32.36 9.81 -22.83
CA GLY A 188 31.11 10.55 -22.98
C GLY A 188 31.12 11.48 -24.19
N LYS A 189 29.96 11.63 -24.84
CA LYS A 189 29.79 12.57 -25.96
C LYS A 189 29.68 14.03 -25.48
N PRO A 190 30.02 15.02 -26.34
CA PRO A 190 29.70 16.42 -26.10
C PRO A 190 28.20 16.64 -25.88
N LYS A 191 27.84 17.58 -25.00
CA LYS A 191 26.44 17.87 -24.64
C LYS A 191 25.85 18.94 -25.56
N MET A 192 24.59 18.75 -25.98
CA MET A 192 23.83 19.72 -26.78
C MET A 192 23.28 20.86 -25.93
N TYR A 193 24.16 21.72 -25.40
CA TYR A 193 23.73 22.93 -24.68
C TYR A 193 23.03 23.93 -25.60
N ASP A 194 23.42 24.00 -26.88
CA ASP A 194 22.82 24.89 -27.88
C ASP A 194 21.36 24.55 -28.23
N ALA A 195 20.89 23.35 -27.86
CA ALA A 195 19.51 22.91 -28.01
C ALA A 195 18.57 23.42 -26.90
N ILE A 196 19.11 24.10 -25.87
CA ILE A 196 18.33 24.64 -24.75
C ILE A 196 17.69 25.96 -25.16
N LYS A 197 16.35 26.01 -25.10
CA LYS A 197 15.55 27.22 -25.39
C LYS A 197 14.81 27.65 -24.13
N LEU A 198 15.19 28.80 -23.57
CA LEU A 198 14.53 29.42 -22.42
C LEU A 198 13.71 30.64 -22.87
N PRO A 199 12.55 30.92 -22.25
CA PRO A 199 11.80 32.15 -22.53
C PRO A 199 12.62 33.41 -22.19
N PRO A 200 12.49 34.51 -22.94
CA PRO A 200 13.22 35.75 -22.65
C PRO A 200 12.82 36.38 -21.30
N GLN A 201 13.79 36.97 -20.60
CA GLN A 201 13.57 37.51 -19.24
C GLN A 201 12.55 38.66 -19.19
N ASP A 202 12.46 39.49 -20.24
CA ASP A 202 11.46 40.57 -20.33
C ASP A 202 10.01 40.06 -20.32
N LEU A 203 9.76 38.83 -20.79
CA LEU A 203 8.42 38.22 -20.78
C LEU A 203 7.94 37.95 -19.34
N TYR A 204 8.84 37.54 -18.45
CA TYR A 204 8.54 37.39 -17.02
C TYR A 204 8.07 38.73 -16.43
N ARG A 205 8.83 39.81 -16.67
CA ARG A 205 8.45 41.16 -16.19
C ARG A 205 7.08 41.58 -16.73
N HIS A 206 6.83 41.45 -18.04
CA HIS A 206 5.56 41.86 -18.62
C HIS A 206 4.37 41.06 -18.08
N ILE A 207 4.52 39.75 -17.85
CA ILE A 207 3.46 38.92 -17.26
C ILE A 207 3.22 39.29 -15.79
N GLU A 208 4.28 39.57 -15.03
CA GLU A 208 4.17 40.04 -13.65
C GLU A 208 3.47 41.39 -13.54
N GLU A 209 3.80 42.34 -14.42
CA GLU A 209 3.15 43.67 -14.50
C GLU A 209 1.67 43.59 -14.90
N ILE A 210 1.28 42.66 -15.78
CA ILE A 210 -0.10 42.51 -16.25
C ILE A 210 -0.96 41.73 -15.25
N ALA A 211 -0.41 40.67 -14.63
CA ALA A 211 -1.19 39.68 -13.91
C ALA A 211 -0.97 39.66 -12.39
N GLY A 212 0.09 40.29 -11.86
CA GLY A 212 0.54 40.11 -10.47
C GLY A 212 -0.53 40.32 -9.40
N ASP A 213 -1.19 41.47 -9.41
CA ASP A 213 -2.22 41.81 -8.41
C ASP A 213 -3.46 40.89 -8.52
N GLU A 214 -3.85 40.52 -9.74
CA GLU A 214 -4.97 39.59 -9.97
C GLU A 214 -4.60 38.16 -9.57
N LEU A 215 -3.37 37.69 -9.85
CA LEU A 215 -2.87 36.38 -9.43
C LEU A 215 -2.95 36.23 -7.91
N VAL A 216 -2.56 37.27 -7.15
CA VAL A 216 -2.67 37.27 -5.68
C VAL A 216 -4.13 37.09 -5.22
N GLN A 217 -5.12 37.56 -5.98
CA GLN A 217 -6.55 37.38 -5.67
C GLN A 217 -7.09 36.02 -6.13
N MET A 218 -6.74 35.56 -7.34
CA MET A 218 -7.23 34.28 -7.88
C MET A 218 -6.64 33.08 -7.14
N LEU A 219 -5.39 33.19 -6.65
CA LEU A 219 -4.76 32.17 -5.82
C LEU A 219 -5.38 32.02 -4.41
N GLN A 220 -6.29 32.91 -3.98
CA GLN A 220 -7.05 32.79 -2.71
C GLN A 220 -8.41 32.08 -2.88
N ILE A 221 -8.82 31.78 -4.11
CA ILE A 221 -10.08 31.09 -4.36
C ILE A 221 -9.94 29.67 -3.81
N HIS A 222 -10.62 29.37 -2.69
CA HIS A 222 -10.46 28.11 -1.95
C HIS A 222 -10.70 26.86 -2.83
N ASN A 223 -11.82 26.83 -3.55
CA ASN A 223 -12.26 25.67 -4.33
C ASN A 223 -11.47 25.52 -5.64
N LYS A 224 -11.07 24.29 -5.98
CA LYS A 224 -10.23 23.97 -7.16
C LYS A 224 -10.80 24.46 -8.48
N ILE A 225 -12.05 24.12 -8.78
CA ILE A 225 -12.64 24.33 -10.12
C ILE A 225 -12.81 25.85 -10.40
N PRO A 226 -13.39 26.66 -9.50
CA PRO A 226 -13.41 28.12 -9.66
C PRO A 226 -12.01 28.73 -9.78
N ARG A 227 -11.04 28.30 -8.95
CA ARG A 227 -9.64 28.77 -9.03
C ARG A 227 -9.01 28.48 -10.39
N ARG A 228 -9.14 27.25 -10.89
CA ARG A 228 -8.64 26.84 -12.21
C ARG A 228 -9.26 27.66 -13.34
N LYS A 229 -10.59 27.87 -13.31
CA LYS A 229 -11.29 28.67 -14.33
C LYS A 229 -10.84 30.14 -14.31
N ALA A 230 -10.65 30.71 -13.14
CA ALA A 230 -10.15 32.08 -12.99
C ALA A 230 -8.72 32.24 -13.52
N LEU A 231 -7.81 31.31 -13.19
CA LEU A 231 -6.44 31.31 -13.71
C LEU A 231 -6.39 31.15 -15.23
N SER A 232 -7.16 30.24 -15.82
CA SER A 232 -7.27 30.08 -17.28
C SER A 232 -7.78 31.37 -17.95
N SER A 233 -8.81 32.00 -17.39
CA SER A 233 -9.34 33.26 -17.94
C SER A 233 -8.36 34.43 -17.79
N LEU A 234 -7.42 34.37 -16.84
CA LEU A 234 -6.34 35.36 -16.70
C LEU A 234 -5.21 35.08 -17.69
N GLU A 235 -4.86 33.81 -17.92
CA GLU A 235 -3.92 33.36 -18.96
C GLU A 235 -4.36 33.84 -20.36
N ASP A 236 -5.61 33.59 -20.74
CA ASP A 236 -6.20 34.02 -22.02
C ASP A 236 -6.18 35.55 -22.19
N ARG A 237 -6.42 36.29 -21.10
CA ARG A 237 -6.33 37.76 -21.06
C ARG A 237 -4.89 38.26 -21.19
N VAL A 238 -3.93 37.63 -20.53
CA VAL A 238 -2.49 37.96 -20.64
C VAL A 238 -2.03 37.77 -22.09
N ILE A 239 -2.40 36.65 -22.72
CA ILE A 239 -2.10 36.40 -24.15
C ILE A 239 -2.71 37.49 -25.04
N SER A 240 -3.97 37.86 -24.79
CA SER A 240 -4.67 38.90 -25.54
C SER A 240 -3.99 40.28 -25.39
N ILE A 241 -3.65 40.70 -24.17
CA ILE A 241 -2.97 41.98 -23.89
C ILE A 241 -1.57 42.02 -24.50
N LEU A 242 -0.82 40.92 -24.46
CA LEU A 242 0.51 40.84 -25.09
C LEU A 242 0.42 40.88 -26.62
N THR A 243 -0.62 40.27 -27.20
CA THR A 243 -0.93 40.37 -28.63
C THR A 243 -1.28 41.80 -29.03
N GLU A 244 -2.18 42.47 -28.29
CA GLU A 244 -2.57 43.87 -28.55
C GLU A 244 -1.40 44.85 -28.44
N LYS A 245 -0.44 44.59 -27.53
CA LYS A 245 0.80 45.36 -27.39
C LYS A 245 1.85 45.05 -28.48
N GLY A 246 1.59 44.11 -29.39
CA GLY A 246 2.52 43.70 -30.45
C GLY A 246 3.71 42.86 -29.95
N TYR A 247 3.60 42.23 -28.78
CA TYR A 247 4.62 41.33 -28.23
C TYR A 247 4.42 39.85 -28.62
N VAL A 248 3.28 39.48 -29.19
CA VAL A 248 2.95 38.11 -29.62
C VAL A 248 2.38 38.17 -31.03
N SER A 249 2.90 37.35 -31.95
CA SER A 249 2.32 37.15 -33.28
C SER A 249 1.35 35.98 -33.30
N LYS A 250 0.37 36.02 -34.21
CA LYS A 250 -0.59 34.93 -34.45
C LYS A 250 -0.17 33.97 -35.56
N ASP A 251 0.95 34.24 -36.25
CA ASP A 251 1.41 33.41 -37.36
C ASP A 251 2.17 32.18 -36.85
N GLU A 252 1.46 31.05 -36.76
CA GLU A 252 2.07 29.71 -36.62
C GLU A 252 2.66 29.25 -37.97
N GLY A 253 3.72 29.93 -38.42
CA GLY A 253 4.59 29.46 -39.50
C GLY A 253 5.93 28.95 -38.95
N PRO A 254 6.66 28.06 -39.66
CA PRO A 254 8.10 27.99 -39.45
C PRO A 254 8.71 29.38 -39.71
N PRO A 255 9.84 29.75 -39.07
CA PRO A 255 10.47 31.02 -39.36
C PRO A 255 10.93 31.02 -40.83
N GLU A 256 10.15 31.66 -41.70
CA GLU A 256 10.67 32.12 -42.97
C GLU A 256 11.84 33.03 -42.63
N ILE A 257 13.03 32.61 -43.06
CA ILE A 257 14.16 33.50 -43.18
C ILE A 257 13.67 34.58 -44.13
N LEU A 258 13.37 35.77 -43.58
CA LEU A 258 13.28 37.00 -44.36
C LEU A 258 14.49 36.96 -45.30
N PRO A 259 14.30 36.97 -46.63
CA PRO A 259 15.43 37.10 -47.53
C PRO A 259 16.22 38.31 -47.03
N GLU A 260 17.51 38.07 -46.73
CA GLU A 260 18.44 39.18 -46.78
C GLU A 260 18.20 39.82 -48.15
N LEU A 261 17.95 41.13 -48.15
CA LEU A 261 17.99 41.90 -49.37
C LEU A 261 19.45 41.80 -49.84
N PHE A 262 19.71 40.77 -50.66
CA PHE A 262 20.74 40.83 -51.66
C PHE A 262 20.42 42.09 -52.46
N GLU A 263 21.21 43.13 -52.21
CA GLU A 263 21.35 44.21 -53.17
C GLU A 263 21.97 43.53 -54.40
N ASP A 264 21.19 43.43 -55.47
CA ASP A 264 21.61 42.79 -56.71
C ASP A 264 22.77 43.61 -57.32
N GLU A 265 24.01 43.20 -57.05
CA GLU A 265 25.17 43.54 -57.88
C GLU A 265 25.07 42.74 -59.20
N GLU A 266 24.14 43.12 -60.08
CA GLU A 266 24.23 42.81 -61.51
C GLU A 266 24.73 44.05 -62.27
N ASP A 267 25.75 43.83 -63.10
CA ASP A 267 26.46 44.88 -63.84
C ASP A 267 25.54 45.62 -64.84
N ASP A 268 25.47 46.95 -64.75
CA ASP A 268 25.01 47.83 -65.83
C ASP A 268 26.05 48.95 -66.06
N GLU A 269 26.38 49.18 -67.33
CA GLU A 269 27.55 49.97 -67.76
C GLU A 269 27.39 51.49 -67.53
N GLU A 270 28.36 52.13 -66.85
CA GLU A 270 28.46 53.60 -66.85
C GLU A 270 28.84 54.13 -68.26
N VAL A 271 27.89 54.79 -68.92
CA VAL A 271 28.19 55.73 -70.01
C VAL A 271 28.30 57.13 -69.43
N VAL A 272 29.49 57.72 -69.54
CA VAL A 272 29.79 59.09 -69.06
C VAL A 272 29.18 60.13 -70.00
N GLU A 273 28.42 61.09 -69.46
CA GLU A 273 28.25 62.42 -70.06
C GLU A 273 28.01 63.50 -68.96
N ASP A 274 28.51 64.72 -69.20
CA ASP A 274 28.65 65.82 -68.21
C ASP A 274 27.33 66.40 -67.69
N GLY A 275 27.30 66.85 -66.42
CA GLY A 275 26.19 67.62 -65.83
C GLY A 275 26.54 68.35 -64.53
N GLU A 276 26.15 69.62 -64.40
CA GLU A 276 26.58 70.55 -63.34
C GLU A 276 25.79 70.46 -62.00
N VAL A 277 26.55 70.57 -60.89
CA VAL A 277 26.31 71.31 -59.62
C VAL A 277 24.87 71.54 -59.10
N ASP A 278 24.59 71.12 -57.85
CA ASP A 278 24.01 72.04 -56.84
C ASP A 278 24.40 71.64 -55.39
N GLU A 279 24.55 72.62 -54.49
CA GLU A 279 24.94 72.44 -53.09
C GLU A 279 23.71 72.37 -52.16
N GLY A 280 23.59 71.32 -51.33
CA GLY A 280 22.38 71.08 -50.53
C GLY A 280 22.62 70.34 -49.21
N ASP A 281 23.39 70.95 -48.31
CA ASP A 281 23.77 70.36 -47.01
C ASP A 281 22.56 70.23 -46.05
N VAL A 282 22.04 69.00 -45.85
CA VAL A 282 21.00 68.70 -44.85
C VAL A 282 21.48 67.64 -43.87
N HIS A 283 21.96 68.10 -42.71
CA HIS A 283 22.33 67.26 -41.58
C HIS A 283 21.11 66.52 -40.97
N VAL A 284 20.79 65.34 -41.49
CA VAL A 284 19.82 64.43 -40.86
C VAL A 284 20.46 63.77 -39.63
N LYS A 285 20.03 64.19 -38.44
CA LYS A 285 20.44 63.52 -37.19
C LYS A 285 19.89 62.08 -37.17
N PRO A 286 20.69 61.06 -36.78
CA PRO A 286 20.18 59.70 -36.64
C PRO A 286 19.13 59.65 -35.53
N VAL A 287 17.88 59.37 -35.91
CA VAL A 287 16.81 59.01 -34.98
C VAL A 287 17.17 57.63 -34.39
N PRO A 288 17.00 57.40 -33.07
CA PRO A 288 17.27 56.07 -32.51
C PRO A 288 16.38 55.04 -33.20
N ARG A 289 16.99 53.96 -33.74
CA ARG A 289 16.24 52.80 -34.22
C ARG A 289 15.37 52.31 -33.06
N LYS A 290 14.03 52.38 -33.20
CA LYS A 290 13.13 51.69 -32.27
C LYS A 290 13.50 50.22 -32.31
N ALA A 291 13.75 49.62 -31.16
CA ALA A 291 14.01 48.20 -31.07
C ALA A 291 12.82 47.44 -31.66
N THR A 292 13.08 46.57 -32.64
CA THR A 292 12.08 45.65 -33.16
C THR A 292 11.57 44.81 -31.99
N PRO A 293 10.26 44.76 -31.70
CA PRO A 293 9.77 43.99 -30.57
C PRO A 293 10.08 42.51 -30.79
N LEU A 294 10.75 41.89 -29.81
CA LEU A 294 10.91 40.44 -29.77
C LEU A 294 9.51 39.83 -29.66
N LEU A 295 9.07 39.15 -30.72
CA LEU A 295 7.82 38.42 -30.74
C LEU A 295 7.97 37.14 -29.92
N TYR A 296 7.21 37.02 -28.84
CA TYR A 296 7.13 35.81 -28.02
C TYR A 296 6.12 34.84 -28.65
N SER A 297 6.39 33.54 -28.55
CA SER A 297 5.39 32.52 -28.92
C SER A 297 4.31 32.41 -27.83
N GLU A 298 3.09 32.01 -28.19
CA GLU A 298 2.06 31.68 -27.17
C GLU A 298 2.54 30.60 -26.18
N VAL A 299 3.42 29.70 -26.63
CA VAL A 299 4.00 28.62 -25.81
C VAL A 299 4.84 29.20 -24.68
N ASP A 300 5.70 30.17 -24.99
CA ASP A 300 6.52 30.87 -24.01
C ASP A 300 5.65 31.64 -23.01
N VAL A 301 4.61 32.32 -23.50
CA VAL A 301 3.65 33.04 -22.63
C VAL A 301 3.00 32.08 -21.62
N LYS A 302 2.50 30.93 -22.07
CA LYS A 302 1.86 29.92 -21.21
C LYS A 302 2.85 29.29 -20.21
N LEU A 303 4.07 29.02 -20.64
CA LEU A 303 5.13 28.46 -19.79
C LEU A 303 5.56 29.45 -18.70
N VAL A 304 5.81 30.70 -19.07
CA VAL A 304 6.17 31.77 -18.13
C VAL A 304 5.01 32.10 -17.19
N PHE A 305 3.76 32.20 -17.69
CA PHE A 305 2.59 32.44 -16.85
C PHE A 305 2.44 31.37 -15.75
N LYS A 306 2.69 30.10 -16.09
CA LYS A 306 2.70 28.99 -15.12
C LYS A 306 3.83 29.11 -14.09
N GLU A 307 5.05 29.48 -14.51
CA GLU A 307 6.19 29.66 -13.60
C GLU A 307 5.99 30.86 -12.68
N VAL A 308 5.53 32.00 -13.21
CA VAL A 308 5.12 33.18 -12.43
C VAL A 308 4.01 32.84 -11.43
N SER A 309 2.96 32.13 -11.87
CA SER A 309 1.87 31.67 -10.98
C SER A 309 2.38 30.78 -9.84
N SER A 310 3.33 29.88 -10.12
CA SER A 310 4.00 29.05 -9.12
C SER A 310 4.78 29.90 -8.11
N ARG A 311 5.54 30.88 -8.59
CA ARG A 311 6.33 31.80 -7.77
C ARG A 311 5.46 32.67 -6.86
N PHE A 312 4.33 33.18 -7.37
CA PHE A 312 3.33 33.91 -6.56
C PHE A 312 2.67 33.01 -5.51
N LEU A 313 2.40 31.74 -5.82
CA LEU A 313 1.89 30.77 -4.85
C LEU A 313 2.90 30.51 -3.73
N ARG A 314 4.18 30.29 -4.06
CA ARG A 314 5.27 30.14 -3.08
C ARG A 314 5.39 31.37 -2.18
N ARG A 315 5.54 32.57 -2.77
CA ARG A 315 5.60 33.86 -2.05
C ARG A 315 4.44 34.01 -1.07
N ARG A 316 3.20 33.77 -1.52
CA ARG A 316 2.01 33.84 -0.66
C ARG A 316 2.09 32.90 0.55
N ILE A 317 2.50 31.65 0.34
CA ILE A 317 2.56 30.63 1.40
C ILE A 317 3.63 31.01 2.44
N VAL A 318 4.77 31.55 1.99
CA VAL A 318 5.90 31.97 2.83
C VAL A 318 5.60 33.28 3.59
N GLU A 319 5.30 34.38 2.88
CA GLU A 319 5.06 35.70 3.51
C GLU A 319 3.74 35.73 4.30
N GLY A 320 2.68 35.17 3.73
CA GLY A 320 1.31 35.28 4.26
C GLY A 320 0.97 34.22 5.31
N GLY A 321 1.82 33.20 5.50
CA GLY A 321 1.59 32.08 6.42
C GLY A 321 0.32 31.27 6.14
N LYS A 322 -0.32 31.48 4.99
CA LYS A 322 -1.63 30.91 4.62
C LYS A 322 -1.63 30.41 3.18
N ARG A 323 -2.16 29.20 3.03
CA ARG A 323 -2.26 28.48 1.75
C ARG A 323 -3.43 29.00 0.91
N SER A 324 -3.54 28.53 -0.34
CA SER A 324 -4.64 28.91 -1.25
C SER A 324 -6.04 28.60 -0.73
N ASP A 325 -6.16 27.60 0.15
CA ASP A 325 -7.41 27.22 0.81
C ASP A 325 -7.53 27.79 2.24
N GLY A 326 -6.65 28.71 2.63
CA GLY A 326 -6.66 29.40 3.92
C GLY A 326 -5.99 28.65 5.07
N ARG A 327 -5.61 27.39 4.87
CA ARG A 327 -4.96 26.54 5.89
C ARG A 327 -3.56 27.05 6.25
N THR A 328 -3.13 26.68 7.45
CA THR A 328 -1.73 26.75 7.87
C THR A 328 -0.86 25.65 7.22
N PRO A 329 0.49 25.74 7.27
CA PRO A 329 1.38 24.71 6.74
C PRO A 329 1.12 23.30 7.30
N THR A 330 0.79 23.16 8.58
CA THR A 330 0.65 21.86 9.27
C THR A 330 -0.77 21.27 9.20
N GLU A 331 -1.77 22.07 8.84
CA GLU A 331 -3.18 21.74 8.91
C GLU A 331 -3.66 20.82 7.77
N ILE A 332 -4.50 19.85 8.11
CA ILE A 332 -5.04 18.83 7.20
C ILE A 332 -6.46 19.21 6.78
N ARG A 333 -6.85 18.91 5.54
CA ARG A 333 -8.22 19.17 5.06
C ARG A 333 -9.23 18.36 5.84
N VAL A 334 -10.47 18.87 5.92
CA VAL A 334 -11.60 18.17 6.55
C VAL A 334 -11.74 16.75 6.00
N ILE A 335 -11.79 15.76 6.89
CA ILE A 335 -11.95 14.34 6.55
C ILE A 335 -13.38 13.91 6.84
N ASN A 336 -13.95 13.10 5.94
CA ASN A 336 -15.22 12.40 6.14
C ASN A 336 -15.06 10.97 5.61
N SER A 337 -15.48 9.98 6.40
CA SER A 337 -15.46 8.58 5.99
C SER A 337 -16.79 7.89 6.27
N LYS A 338 -17.25 7.06 5.34
CA LYS A 338 -18.51 6.32 5.42
C LYS A 338 -18.29 4.86 5.03
N GLY A 339 -18.41 3.94 5.99
CA GLY A 339 -18.39 2.50 5.76
C GLY A 339 -19.73 1.99 5.21
N GLY A 340 -19.75 0.77 4.64
CA GLY A 340 -20.98 0.10 4.21
C GLY A 340 -21.79 0.82 3.12
N LEU A 341 -21.16 1.70 2.32
CA LEU A 341 -21.87 2.51 1.31
C LEU A 341 -22.58 1.66 0.24
N LEU A 342 -21.97 0.55 -0.19
CA LEU A 342 -22.49 -0.29 -1.27
C LEU A 342 -23.18 -1.55 -0.70
N PRO A 343 -24.52 -1.69 -0.81
CA PRO A 343 -25.28 -2.74 -0.10
C PRO A 343 -24.96 -4.20 -0.45
N ARG A 344 -24.18 -4.44 -1.51
CA ARG A 344 -23.81 -5.78 -2.01
C ARG A 344 -22.30 -6.04 -2.07
N ALA A 345 -21.47 -5.04 -1.78
CA ALA A 345 -20.03 -5.26 -1.63
C ALA A 345 -19.77 -6.16 -0.41
N HIS A 346 -18.58 -6.78 -0.34
CA HIS A 346 -18.22 -7.52 0.88
C HIS A 346 -17.83 -6.52 1.97
N GLY A 347 -17.08 -5.48 1.61
CA GLY A 347 -16.97 -4.23 2.37
C GLY A 347 -16.80 -3.03 1.44
N SER A 348 -17.11 -1.83 1.91
CA SER A 348 -16.93 -0.60 1.12
C SER A 348 -16.72 0.63 2.00
N CYS A 349 -15.94 1.59 1.51
CA CYS A 349 -15.74 2.87 2.17
C CYS A 349 -15.72 4.01 1.15
N LEU A 350 -16.44 5.09 1.43
CA LEU A 350 -16.20 6.39 0.80
C LEU A 350 -15.34 7.23 1.72
N PHE A 351 -14.07 7.42 1.37
CA PHE A 351 -13.15 8.29 2.10
C PHE A 351 -12.98 9.61 1.35
N THR A 352 -13.22 10.73 2.02
CA THR A 352 -13.09 12.09 1.49
C THR A 352 -12.16 12.90 2.37
N ARG A 353 -11.19 13.62 1.79
CA ARG A 353 -10.29 14.57 2.45
C ARG A 353 -10.20 15.84 1.63
N GLY A 354 -10.97 16.86 2.03
CA GLY A 354 -11.28 18.02 1.18
C GLY A 354 -11.85 17.59 -0.17
N GLU A 355 -11.41 18.22 -1.26
CA GLU A 355 -11.78 17.89 -2.66
C GLU A 355 -11.01 16.67 -3.22
N THR A 356 -10.65 15.69 -2.38
CA THR A 356 -10.13 14.38 -2.81
C THR A 356 -11.02 13.28 -2.22
N GLN A 357 -11.60 12.45 -3.07
CA GLN A 357 -12.54 11.41 -2.70
C GLN A 357 -12.20 10.08 -3.38
N ALA A 358 -12.11 9.02 -2.59
CA ALA A 358 -11.88 7.66 -3.05
C ALA A 358 -13.00 6.73 -2.54
N LEU A 359 -13.64 6.02 -3.48
CA LEU A 359 -14.54 4.91 -3.19
C LEU A 359 -13.72 3.62 -3.22
N ALA A 360 -13.46 3.06 -2.04
CA ALA A 360 -12.84 1.76 -1.87
C ALA A 360 -13.91 0.66 -1.75
N VAL A 361 -13.71 -0.45 -2.44
CA VAL A 361 -14.59 -1.62 -2.44
C VAL A 361 -13.74 -2.87 -2.25
N VAL A 362 -14.16 -3.74 -1.35
CA VAL A 362 -13.48 -5.02 -1.08
C VAL A 362 -14.34 -6.17 -1.57
N THR A 363 -13.69 -7.06 -2.31
CA THR A 363 -14.24 -8.35 -2.74
C THR A 363 -13.35 -9.46 -2.17
N LEU A 364 -14.01 -10.41 -1.52
CA LEU A 364 -13.39 -11.63 -0.96
C LEU A 364 -13.68 -12.80 -1.89
N GLY A 365 -12.68 -13.61 -2.16
CA GLY A 365 -12.75 -14.78 -3.04
C GLY A 365 -11.98 -15.98 -2.50
N ASP A 366 -12.10 -17.10 -3.19
CA ASP A 366 -11.31 -18.31 -2.92
C ASP A 366 -9.91 -18.21 -3.56
N ARG A 367 -9.13 -19.29 -3.50
CA ARG A 367 -7.77 -19.34 -4.08
C ARG A 367 -7.77 -19.25 -5.61
N GLN A 368 -8.87 -19.57 -6.29
CA GLN A 368 -8.97 -19.48 -7.76
C GLN A 368 -9.07 -18.02 -8.24
N MET A 369 -9.55 -17.11 -7.39
CA MET A 369 -9.56 -15.68 -7.66
C MET A 369 -8.20 -14.98 -7.44
N ALA A 370 -7.19 -15.68 -6.90
CA ALA A 370 -5.85 -15.10 -6.70
C ALA A 370 -5.22 -14.73 -8.04
N GLN A 371 -4.53 -13.58 -8.08
CA GLN A 371 -3.91 -13.12 -9.31
C GLN A 371 -2.61 -13.92 -9.56
N ARG A 372 -2.60 -14.77 -10.59
CA ARG A 372 -1.36 -15.34 -11.12
C ARG A 372 -0.46 -14.24 -11.66
N MET A 373 0.81 -14.31 -11.30
CA MET A 373 1.87 -13.42 -11.74
C MET A 373 2.88 -14.26 -12.53
N ASP A 374 2.97 -14.00 -13.83
CA ASP A 374 4.09 -14.43 -14.67
C ASP A 374 5.20 -13.38 -14.48
N ASN A 375 6.38 -13.81 -14.01
CA ASN A 375 7.51 -12.93 -13.72
C ASN A 375 8.87 -13.67 -13.87
N LEU A 376 9.98 -12.92 -13.80
CA LEU A 376 11.33 -13.46 -14.02
C LEU A 376 11.84 -14.43 -12.94
N GLU A 377 11.16 -14.52 -11.79
CA GLU A 377 11.56 -15.33 -10.64
C GLU A 377 10.76 -16.64 -10.54
N SER A 378 9.49 -16.63 -10.96
CA SER A 378 8.59 -17.79 -10.94
C SER A 378 7.37 -17.59 -11.84
N ASP A 379 7.07 -18.58 -12.68
CA ASP A 379 5.90 -18.60 -13.58
C ASP A 379 4.56 -18.82 -12.84
N ASP A 380 4.61 -19.28 -11.57
CA ASP A 380 3.46 -19.78 -10.80
C ASP A 380 3.15 -18.96 -9.52
N GLU A 381 3.66 -17.73 -9.39
CA GLU A 381 3.41 -16.92 -8.18
C GLU A 381 1.91 -16.50 -8.08
N LEU A 382 1.25 -16.92 -6.98
CA LEU A 382 -0.15 -16.62 -6.70
C LEU A 382 -0.30 -15.47 -5.71
N LYS A 383 -0.66 -14.29 -6.23
CA LYS A 383 -0.87 -13.10 -5.41
C LYS A 383 -2.29 -13.07 -4.82
N ARG A 384 -2.40 -13.41 -3.53
CA ARG A 384 -3.71 -13.42 -2.81
C ARG A 384 -4.30 -12.03 -2.54
N PHE A 385 -3.48 -10.98 -2.49
CA PHE A 385 -3.91 -9.62 -2.23
C PHE A 385 -3.47 -8.69 -3.34
N TYR A 386 -4.42 -7.95 -3.91
CA TYR A 386 -4.10 -6.97 -4.95
C TYR A 386 -5.06 -5.78 -4.93
N LEU A 387 -4.51 -4.61 -5.26
CA LEU A 387 -5.28 -3.36 -5.34
C LEU A 387 -5.38 -2.85 -6.77
N GLN A 388 -6.61 -2.65 -7.24
CA GLN A 388 -6.91 -2.01 -8.51
C GLN A 388 -7.29 -0.55 -8.26
N TYR A 389 -6.53 0.36 -8.84
CA TYR A 389 -6.74 1.80 -8.71
C TYR A 389 -7.23 2.38 -10.04
N SER A 390 -8.30 3.18 -10.00
CA SER A 390 -8.96 3.78 -11.16
C SER A 390 -9.08 5.29 -11.00
N PHE A 391 -8.66 6.04 -12.02
CA PHE A 391 -8.66 7.50 -12.04
C PHE A 391 -9.44 8.03 -13.26
N PRO A 392 -10.78 8.02 -13.21
CA PRO A 392 -11.60 8.53 -14.32
C PRO A 392 -11.36 10.04 -14.51
N PRO A 393 -11.37 10.55 -15.77
CA PRO A 393 -11.19 11.99 -16.06
C PRO A 393 -12.18 12.92 -15.33
N SER A 394 -13.39 12.42 -15.06
CA SER A 394 -14.40 13.13 -14.27
C SER A 394 -13.92 13.51 -12.87
N SER A 395 -12.99 12.76 -12.27
CA SER A 395 -12.44 13.03 -10.94
C SER A 395 -11.64 14.34 -10.85
N VAL A 396 -11.22 14.89 -11.99
CA VAL A 396 -10.59 16.21 -12.08
C VAL A 396 -11.46 17.25 -12.79
N GLY A 397 -12.68 16.87 -13.20
CA GLY A 397 -13.60 17.72 -13.96
C GLY A 397 -13.29 17.80 -15.45
N GLU A 398 -12.62 16.79 -16.01
CA GLU A 398 -12.15 16.76 -17.39
C GLU A 398 -12.81 15.62 -18.19
N VAL A 399 -12.78 15.71 -19.52
CA VAL A 399 -13.23 14.64 -20.43
C VAL A 399 -11.99 13.98 -21.03
N GLY A 400 -11.98 12.65 -21.09
CA GLY A 400 -10.83 11.91 -21.61
C GLY A 400 -11.16 10.46 -21.95
N ARG A 401 -10.17 9.73 -22.49
CA ARG A 401 -10.33 8.34 -22.89
C ARG A 401 -10.42 7.42 -21.66
N MET A 402 -11.54 6.71 -21.52
CA MET A 402 -11.65 5.55 -20.63
C MET A 402 -11.11 4.29 -21.33
N GLY A 403 -10.43 3.42 -20.59
CA GLY A 403 -9.82 2.21 -21.16
C GLY A 403 -8.85 1.51 -20.22
N ALA A 404 -7.75 0.98 -20.77
CA ALA A 404 -6.70 0.35 -19.99
C ALA A 404 -6.02 1.36 -19.04
N PRO A 405 -5.63 0.95 -17.82
CA PRO A 405 -5.06 1.85 -16.82
C PRO A 405 -3.72 2.43 -17.29
N SER A 406 -3.53 3.72 -17.00
CA SER A 406 -2.28 4.44 -17.24
C SER A 406 -1.15 3.96 -16.31
N ARG A 407 0.10 4.25 -16.68
CA ARG A 407 1.27 4.00 -15.82
C ARG A 407 1.12 4.64 -14.43
N ARG A 408 0.45 5.81 -14.33
CA ARG A 408 0.22 6.51 -13.05
C ARG A 408 -0.80 5.77 -12.18
N GLU A 409 -1.88 5.25 -12.77
CA GLU A 409 -2.86 4.45 -12.05
C GLU A 409 -2.26 3.15 -11.51
N ILE A 410 -1.46 2.45 -12.33
CA ILE A 410 -0.72 1.26 -11.88
C ILE A 410 0.23 1.62 -10.73
N GLY A 411 1.01 2.70 -10.86
CA GLY A 411 1.95 3.13 -9.82
C GLY A 411 1.27 3.55 -8.50
N HIS A 412 0.16 4.29 -8.58
CA HIS A 412 -0.64 4.63 -7.39
C HIS A 412 -1.31 3.40 -6.76
N GLY A 413 -1.77 2.46 -7.59
CA GLY A 413 -2.32 1.18 -7.15
C GLY A 413 -1.31 0.35 -6.36
N VAL A 414 -0.11 0.14 -6.92
CA VAL A 414 0.98 -0.58 -6.25
C VAL A 414 1.43 0.11 -4.96
N LEU A 415 1.50 1.45 -4.93
CA LEU A 415 1.82 2.18 -3.70
C LEU A 415 0.78 1.93 -2.59
N ALA A 416 -0.51 2.01 -2.92
CA ALA A 416 -1.58 1.78 -1.95
C ALA A 416 -1.71 0.30 -1.54
N GLU A 417 -1.44 -0.62 -2.47
CA GLU A 417 -1.37 -2.05 -2.22
C GLU A 417 -0.25 -2.39 -1.23
N ARG A 418 1.00 -2.03 -1.53
CA ARG A 418 2.17 -2.31 -0.68
C ARG A 418 2.09 -1.59 0.67
N ALA A 419 1.37 -0.47 0.76
CA ALA A 419 1.08 0.18 2.04
C ALA A 419 0.13 -0.65 2.92
N LEU A 420 -0.88 -1.31 2.33
CA LEU A 420 -1.89 -2.12 3.02
C LEU A 420 -1.42 -3.56 3.28
N GLU A 421 -0.56 -4.12 2.43
CA GLU A 421 -0.07 -5.50 2.51
C GLU A 421 0.43 -5.92 3.92
N PRO A 422 1.24 -5.11 4.66
CA PRO A 422 1.69 -5.46 6.01
C PRO A 422 0.59 -5.63 7.06
N ILE A 423 -0.57 -4.97 6.88
CA ILE A 423 -1.67 -4.98 7.87
C ILE A 423 -2.52 -6.24 7.77
N LEU A 424 -2.38 -7.01 6.70
CA LEU A 424 -3.20 -8.19 6.44
C LEU A 424 -2.85 -9.35 7.40
N PRO A 425 -3.84 -10.18 7.77
CA PRO A 425 -3.66 -11.40 8.56
C PRO A 425 -2.85 -12.46 7.80
N SER A 426 -2.56 -13.63 8.37
CA SER A 426 -1.97 -14.76 7.61
C SER A 426 -2.99 -15.42 6.64
N GLU A 427 -2.54 -16.36 5.80
CA GLU A 427 -3.46 -17.22 5.01
C GLU A 427 -4.20 -18.24 5.89
N ASP A 428 -3.59 -18.66 7.01
CA ASP A 428 -4.21 -19.59 7.97
C ASP A 428 -5.30 -18.91 8.82
N GLU A 429 -5.10 -17.65 9.19
CA GLU A 429 -6.05 -16.84 9.95
C GLU A 429 -7.21 -16.34 9.07
N PHE A 430 -6.92 -15.95 7.83
CA PHE A 430 -7.92 -15.47 6.89
C PHE A 430 -7.69 -16.07 5.48
N PRO A 431 -8.34 -17.21 5.17
CA PRO A 431 -8.05 -18.04 3.99
C PRO A 431 -8.71 -17.52 2.72
N TYR A 432 -8.75 -16.19 2.53
CA TYR A 432 -9.39 -15.51 1.41
C TYR A 432 -8.37 -14.85 0.48
N THR A 433 -8.67 -14.88 -0.81
CA THR A 433 -8.16 -13.87 -1.74
C THR A 433 -8.88 -12.56 -1.49
N VAL A 434 -8.14 -11.45 -1.41
CA VAL A 434 -8.66 -10.13 -1.09
C VAL A 434 -8.34 -9.16 -2.22
N ARG A 435 -9.36 -8.76 -2.98
CA ARG A 435 -9.27 -7.69 -3.97
C ARG A 435 -9.77 -6.39 -3.37
N VAL A 436 -8.95 -5.34 -3.43
CA VAL A 436 -9.37 -3.96 -3.16
C VAL A 436 -9.50 -3.24 -4.49
N GLU A 437 -10.62 -2.56 -4.73
CA GLU A 437 -10.79 -1.64 -5.85
C GLU A 437 -10.99 -0.23 -5.31
N SER A 438 -10.14 0.71 -5.73
CA SER A 438 -10.20 2.12 -5.35
C SER A 438 -10.50 2.97 -6.58
N THR A 439 -11.73 3.42 -6.71
CA THR A 439 -12.15 4.39 -7.73
C THR A 439 -12.08 5.79 -7.17
N VAL A 440 -11.29 6.65 -7.78
CA VAL A 440 -11.19 8.07 -7.39
C VAL A 440 -12.35 8.83 -8.00
N LEU A 441 -13.17 9.47 -7.16
CA LEU A 441 -14.34 10.23 -7.58
C LEU A 441 -14.06 11.74 -7.65
N GLU A 442 -13.14 12.23 -6.81
CA GLU A 442 -12.65 13.61 -6.83
C GLU A 442 -11.13 13.60 -6.53
N SER A 443 -10.38 14.52 -7.12
CA SER A 443 -8.95 14.67 -6.83
C SER A 443 -8.48 16.12 -6.86
N ASN A 444 -8.06 16.62 -5.69
CA ASN A 444 -7.30 17.85 -5.53
C ASN A 444 -6.07 17.64 -4.62
N GLY A 445 -5.53 16.43 -4.52
CA GLY A 445 -4.33 16.14 -3.74
C GLY A 445 -4.25 14.68 -3.32
N SER A 446 -3.15 14.02 -3.69
CA SER A 446 -2.78 12.64 -3.36
C SER A 446 -3.92 11.64 -3.12
N SER A 447 -4.68 11.37 -4.19
CA SER A 447 -5.70 10.34 -4.21
C SER A 447 -5.19 8.93 -3.89
N SER A 448 -3.90 8.61 -4.13
CA SER A 448 -3.28 7.35 -3.68
C SER A 448 -3.28 7.17 -2.16
N MET A 449 -3.11 8.25 -1.40
CA MET A 449 -3.16 8.22 0.06
C MET A 449 -4.60 8.15 0.57
N ALA A 450 -5.56 8.73 -0.16
CA ALA A 450 -6.99 8.51 0.07
C ALA A 450 -7.38 7.04 -0.20
N SER A 451 -6.78 6.39 -1.20
CA SER A 451 -6.96 4.95 -1.47
C SER A 451 -6.44 4.07 -0.34
N VAL A 452 -5.32 4.42 0.32
CA VAL A 452 -4.84 3.72 1.53
C VAL A 452 -5.86 3.84 2.66
N CYS A 453 -6.28 5.07 2.99
CA CYS A 453 -7.24 5.28 4.09
C CYS A 453 -8.60 4.61 3.84
N GLY A 454 -9.16 4.79 2.65
CA GLY A 454 -10.42 4.16 2.24
C GLY A 454 -10.31 2.63 2.14
N GLY A 455 -9.20 2.12 1.61
CA GLY A 455 -8.90 0.69 1.53
C GLY A 455 -8.84 0.04 2.91
N CYS A 456 -8.16 0.68 3.87
CA CYS A 456 -8.09 0.22 5.25
C CYS A 456 -9.48 0.09 5.89
N ILE A 457 -10.32 1.12 5.79
CA ILE A 457 -11.69 1.09 6.33
C ILE A 457 -12.55 0.05 5.59
N ALA A 458 -12.41 -0.09 4.27
CA ALA A 458 -13.16 -1.07 3.49
C ALA A 458 -12.76 -2.52 3.79
N LEU A 459 -11.50 -2.78 4.19
CA LEU A 459 -11.03 -4.08 4.68
C LEU A 459 -11.66 -4.41 6.04
N GLU A 460 -11.66 -3.45 6.98
CA GLU A 460 -12.37 -3.59 8.26
C GLU A 460 -13.88 -3.81 8.04
N ASP A 461 -14.50 -3.08 7.11
CA ASP A 461 -15.91 -3.22 6.76
C ASP A 461 -16.23 -4.60 6.15
N ALA A 462 -15.31 -5.19 5.40
CA ALA A 462 -15.44 -6.54 4.85
C ALA A 462 -15.25 -7.67 5.89
N GLY A 463 -14.92 -7.33 7.14
CA GLY A 463 -14.60 -8.32 8.17
C GLY A 463 -13.23 -8.97 8.00
N VAL A 464 -12.29 -8.33 7.28
CA VAL A 464 -10.89 -8.77 7.27
C VAL A 464 -10.28 -8.43 8.65
N PRO A 465 -9.68 -9.41 9.37
CA PRO A 465 -9.01 -9.15 10.64
C PRO A 465 -7.66 -8.47 10.38
N VAL A 466 -7.69 -7.16 10.10
CA VAL A 466 -6.49 -6.34 9.94
C VAL A 466 -5.77 -6.18 11.28
N LYS A 467 -4.43 -6.27 11.28
CA LYS A 467 -3.59 -6.17 12.47
C LYS A 467 -3.75 -4.81 13.19
N CYS A 468 -3.85 -3.73 12.41
CA CYS A 468 -4.15 -2.38 12.88
C CYS A 468 -4.63 -1.51 11.71
N SER A 469 -5.28 -0.39 12.02
CA SER A 469 -5.63 0.62 11.02
C SER A 469 -4.40 1.45 10.62
N ILE A 470 -4.29 1.83 9.34
CA ILE A 470 -3.24 2.72 8.82
C ILE A 470 -3.81 3.90 8.03
N ALA A 471 -3.06 4.99 7.98
CA ALA A 471 -3.41 6.19 7.22
C ALA A 471 -2.27 6.61 6.28
N GLY A 472 -2.65 7.16 5.13
CA GLY A 472 -1.73 7.80 4.19
C GLY A 472 -1.82 9.32 4.23
N ILE A 473 -0.67 10.00 4.29
CA ILE A 473 -0.55 11.45 4.13
C ILE A 473 0.36 11.78 2.95
N ALA A 474 0.08 12.90 2.28
CA ALA A 474 0.99 13.49 1.31
C ALA A 474 1.43 14.86 1.77
N MET A 475 2.69 15.14 1.55
CA MET A 475 3.45 16.22 2.14
C MET A 475 4.25 16.90 1.02
N GLY A 476 4.56 18.17 1.18
CA GLY A 476 5.43 18.89 0.24
C GLY A 476 6.31 19.90 0.93
N MET A 477 7.13 20.60 0.15
CA MET A 477 8.09 21.57 0.66
C MET A 477 8.26 22.76 -0.28
N VAL A 478 8.55 23.92 0.31
CA VAL A 478 9.24 25.03 -0.35
C VAL A 478 10.61 25.15 0.35
N LEU A 479 11.70 24.94 -0.40
CA LEU A 479 13.05 24.81 0.17
C LEU A 479 13.69 26.17 0.42
N ASP A 480 13.84 26.97 -0.64
CA ASP A 480 14.32 28.34 -0.53
C ASP A 480 13.14 29.25 -0.19
N THR A 481 13.00 29.61 1.08
CA THR A 481 12.02 30.60 1.51
C THR A 481 12.55 32.03 1.45
N GLN A 482 13.86 32.23 1.30
CA GLN A 482 14.48 33.56 1.26
C GLN A 482 14.15 34.30 -0.04
N GLU A 483 14.11 33.59 -1.19
CA GLU A 483 13.59 34.13 -2.47
C GLU A 483 12.14 34.66 -2.34
N PHE A 484 11.41 34.14 -1.35
CA PHE A 484 9.97 34.33 -1.15
C PHE A 484 9.64 35.12 0.13
N GLY A 485 10.57 35.94 0.63
CA GLY A 485 10.33 36.85 1.76
C GLY A 485 10.34 36.19 3.14
N GLY A 486 10.78 34.93 3.23
CA GLY A 486 10.98 34.19 4.47
C GLY A 486 12.38 34.35 5.07
N ASP A 487 12.67 33.54 6.08
CA ASP A 487 13.93 33.54 6.85
C ASP A 487 15.02 32.63 6.27
N GLY A 488 14.74 31.91 5.19
CA GLY A 488 15.61 30.88 4.62
C GLY A 488 15.41 29.49 5.23
N SER A 489 14.53 29.32 6.22
CA SER A 489 14.16 28.01 6.76
C SER A 489 13.21 27.29 5.79
N PRO A 490 13.41 25.99 5.49
CA PRO A 490 12.51 25.22 4.62
C PRO A 490 11.10 25.09 5.20
N LEU A 491 10.08 25.32 4.36
CA LEU A 491 8.68 25.29 4.77
C LEU A 491 7.99 23.99 4.35
N ILE A 492 7.63 23.16 5.34
CA ILE A 492 7.00 21.85 5.13
C ILE A 492 5.47 21.97 5.16
N LEU A 493 4.81 21.44 4.13
CA LEU A 493 3.36 21.48 3.94
C LEU A 493 2.72 20.11 4.17
N SER A 494 1.77 20.03 5.11
CA SER A 494 0.93 18.85 5.37
C SER A 494 -0.26 18.78 4.43
N ASP A 495 -0.64 17.57 4.00
CA ASP A 495 -1.81 17.30 3.16
C ASP A 495 -1.92 18.26 1.96
N ILE A 496 -0.94 18.17 1.06
CA ILE A 496 -0.80 19.06 -0.09
C ILE A 496 -1.93 18.95 -1.11
N THR A 497 -2.26 20.08 -1.72
CA THR A 497 -3.15 20.20 -2.87
C THR A 497 -2.42 19.91 -4.18
N GLY A 498 -3.16 19.66 -5.27
CA GLY A 498 -2.54 19.44 -6.59
C GLY A 498 -1.74 20.65 -7.10
N SER A 499 -2.12 21.87 -6.71
CA SER A 499 -1.36 23.10 -6.97
C SER A 499 -0.05 23.17 -6.19
N GLU A 500 -0.04 22.70 -4.94
CA GLU A 500 1.16 22.72 -4.08
C GLU A 500 2.15 21.60 -4.42
N ASP A 501 1.68 20.45 -4.93
CA ASP A 501 2.54 19.43 -5.58
C ASP A 501 3.23 20.02 -6.82
N ALA A 502 2.44 20.56 -7.75
CA ALA A 502 2.96 21.11 -9.01
C ALA A 502 3.93 22.29 -8.81
N SER A 503 3.75 23.06 -7.74
CA SER A 503 4.59 24.22 -7.40
C SER A 503 5.65 23.94 -6.32
N GLY A 504 5.65 22.78 -5.67
CA GLY A 504 6.59 22.45 -4.59
C GLY A 504 7.96 21.98 -5.09
N ASP A 505 8.97 22.09 -4.22
CA ASP A 505 10.34 21.63 -4.46
C ASP A 505 10.52 20.12 -4.20
N MET A 506 9.57 19.55 -3.47
CA MET A 506 9.54 18.15 -3.03
C MET A 506 8.09 17.74 -2.82
N ASP A 507 7.73 16.54 -3.21
CA ASP A 507 6.51 15.86 -2.77
C ASP A 507 6.84 14.49 -2.21
N PHE A 508 6.26 14.14 -1.07
CA PHE A 508 6.44 12.81 -0.48
C PHE A 508 5.17 12.32 0.20
N LYS A 509 5.06 11.01 0.30
CA LYS A 509 3.83 10.29 0.65
C LYS A 509 4.22 9.22 1.65
N VAL A 510 3.59 9.24 2.82
CA VAL A 510 3.88 8.31 3.92
C VAL A 510 2.60 7.63 4.33
N ALA A 511 2.61 6.31 4.33
CA ALA A 511 1.54 5.48 4.87
C ALA A 511 2.07 4.69 6.07
N GLY A 512 1.22 4.49 7.08
CA GLY A 512 1.58 3.74 8.28
C GLY A 512 0.57 3.95 9.40
N ASN A 513 0.89 3.40 10.57
CA ASN A 513 0.14 3.68 11.79
C ASN A 513 0.77 4.88 12.52
N GLU A 514 0.49 4.97 13.82
CA GLU A 514 0.98 6.00 14.72
C GLU A 514 2.50 5.97 14.99
N ASP A 515 3.11 4.79 14.94
CA ASP A 515 4.45 4.52 15.48
C ASP A 515 5.43 3.95 14.43
N GLY A 516 4.91 3.50 13.28
CA GLY A 516 5.69 2.90 12.20
C GLY A 516 5.09 3.15 10.81
N VAL A 517 5.97 3.15 9.81
CA VAL A 517 5.67 3.35 8.40
C VAL A 517 5.48 2.00 7.70
N THR A 518 4.53 1.91 6.77
CA THR A 518 4.36 0.75 5.87
C THR A 518 4.78 1.05 4.44
N ALA A 519 4.60 2.29 3.97
CA ALA A 519 5.12 2.74 2.68
C ALA A 519 5.58 4.20 2.70
N PHE A 520 6.64 4.48 1.95
CA PHE A 520 7.30 5.78 1.86
C PHE A 520 7.69 6.03 0.40
N GLN A 521 7.10 7.05 -0.22
CA GLN A 521 7.43 7.49 -1.58
C GLN A 521 7.86 8.94 -1.55
N MET A 522 8.98 9.29 -2.20
CA MET A 522 9.51 10.65 -2.24
C MET A 522 9.94 11.00 -3.66
N ASP A 523 9.60 12.20 -4.10
CA ASP A 523 10.01 12.80 -5.36
C ASP A 523 10.58 14.19 -5.06
N ILE A 524 11.87 14.38 -5.35
CA ILE A 524 12.61 15.61 -5.08
C ILE A 524 12.91 16.28 -6.42
N LYS A 525 12.49 17.55 -6.55
CA LYS A 525 12.57 18.32 -7.80
C LYS A 525 13.80 19.26 -7.82
N VAL A 526 14.46 19.46 -6.69
CA VAL A 526 15.63 20.36 -6.52
C VAL A 526 16.71 19.75 -5.61
N GLY A 527 17.97 20.12 -5.81
CA GLY A 527 19.04 19.78 -4.87
C GLY A 527 18.96 20.58 -3.55
N GLY A 528 19.66 20.12 -2.51
CA GLY A 528 19.82 20.85 -1.24
C GLY A 528 19.00 20.31 -0.06
N ILE A 529 18.17 19.28 -0.26
CA ILE A 529 17.37 18.67 0.82
C ILE A 529 18.24 17.74 1.67
N THR A 530 18.48 18.13 2.93
CA THR A 530 19.34 17.40 3.87
C THR A 530 18.58 16.34 4.67
N LEU A 531 19.31 15.39 5.27
CA LEU A 531 18.74 14.38 6.19
C LEU A 531 18.02 15.02 7.39
N ALA A 532 18.50 16.17 7.88
CA ALA A 532 17.85 16.91 8.97
C ALA A 532 16.48 17.47 8.55
N ILE A 533 16.39 18.01 7.33
CA ILE A 533 15.15 18.52 6.75
C ILE A 533 14.16 17.36 6.50
N MET A 534 14.64 16.24 5.96
CA MET A 534 13.85 15.01 5.81
C MET A 534 13.31 14.51 7.14
N LYS A 535 14.10 14.56 8.22
CA LYS A 535 13.65 14.18 9.57
C LYS A 535 12.51 15.05 10.07
N GLN A 536 12.62 16.37 9.94
CA GLN A 536 11.55 17.30 10.31
C GLN A 536 10.27 17.00 9.51
N ALA A 537 10.41 16.77 8.20
CA ALA A 537 9.29 16.47 7.32
C ALA A 537 8.60 15.14 7.69
N LEU A 538 9.36 14.09 7.97
CA LEU A 538 8.86 12.78 8.41
C LEU A 538 8.12 12.87 9.76
N LEU A 539 8.63 13.66 10.72
CA LEU A 539 7.96 13.88 12.01
C LEU A 539 6.63 14.62 11.84
N GLN A 540 6.59 15.69 11.03
CA GLN A 540 5.34 16.39 10.70
C GLN A 540 4.35 15.47 9.95
N ALA A 541 4.86 14.57 9.09
CA ALA A 541 4.05 13.57 8.41
C ALA A 541 3.44 12.57 9.40
N ARG A 542 4.20 12.09 10.39
CA ARG A 542 3.72 11.19 11.45
C ARG A 542 2.58 11.82 12.26
N ASP A 543 2.75 13.06 12.70
CA ASP A 543 1.73 13.77 13.46
C ASP A 543 0.47 14.00 12.61
N GLY A 544 0.64 14.23 11.31
CA GLY A 544 -0.44 14.25 10.33
C GLY A 544 -1.13 12.89 10.13
N ARG A 545 -0.39 11.76 10.09
CA ARG A 545 -0.98 10.40 10.07
C ARG A 545 -1.81 10.14 11.32
N LYS A 546 -1.32 10.50 12.52
CA LYS A 546 -2.06 10.39 13.79
C LYS A 546 -3.39 11.15 13.73
N HIS A 547 -3.41 12.37 13.20
CA HIS A 547 -4.65 13.12 13.00
C HIS A 547 -5.60 12.43 12.01
N ILE A 548 -5.11 11.93 10.87
CA ILE A 548 -5.94 11.21 9.88
C ILE A 548 -6.53 9.92 10.49
N LEU A 549 -5.76 9.16 11.26
CA LEU A 549 -6.23 7.97 11.97
C LEU A 549 -7.34 8.32 12.98
N ALA A 550 -7.18 9.40 13.73
CA ALA A 550 -8.20 9.89 14.65
C ALA A 550 -9.51 10.25 13.91
N GLU A 551 -9.45 10.88 12.74
CA GLU A 551 -10.66 11.13 11.92
C GLU A 551 -11.23 9.86 11.26
N MET A 552 -10.38 8.90 10.85
CA MET A 552 -10.82 7.60 10.32
C MET A 552 -11.60 6.79 11.37
N SER A 553 -11.22 6.87 12.65
CA SER A 553 -11.96 6.18 13.73
C SER A 553 -13.39 6.69 13.94
N LYS A 554 -13.72 7.88 13.41
CA LYS A 554 -15.07 8.49 13.45
C LYS A 554 -15.94 8.12 12.24
N CYS A 555 -15.50 7.17 11.41
CA CYS A 555 -16.23 6.68 10.24
C CYS A 555 -17.70 6.38 10.56
N THR A 556 -18.62 6.90 9.74
CA THR A 556 -20.07 6.80 9.99
C THR A 556 -20.83 6.43 8.71
N PRO A 557 -21.48 5.24 8.63
CA PRO A 557 -21.50 4.18 9.62
C PRO A 557 -20.09 3.63 9.95
N PRO A 558 -19.86 3.12 11.18
CA PRO A 558 -18.62 2.43 11.51
C PRO A 558 -18.50 1.13 10.69
N PRO A 559 -17.28 0.65 10.40
CA PRO A 559 -17.06 -0.57 9.64
C PRO A 559 -17.70 -1.79 10.34
N SER A 560 -18.34 -2.65 9.54
CA SER A 560 -19.08 -3.83 10.03
C SER A 560 -18.24 -4.81 10.86
N ARG A 561 -16.96 -5.01 10.52
CA ARG A 561 -16.04 -5.98 11.17
C ARG A 561 -16.58 -7.41 11.22
N SER A 562 -17.49 -7.75 10.31
CA SER A 562 -18.04 -9.08 10.13
C SER A 562 -18.10 -9.42 8.64
N VAL A 563 -17.75 -10.66 8.29
CA VAL A 563 -17.72 -11.11 6.90
C VAL A 563 -19.13 -11.04 6.31
N SER A 564 -19.26 -10.37 5.17
CA SER A 564 -20.54 -10.15 4.51
C SER A 564 -21.24 -11.46 4.16
N LYS A 565 -22.57 -11.50 4.34
CA LYS A 565 -23.44 -12.63 3.94
C LYS A 565 -23.42 -12.96 2.44
N TYR A 566 -22.81 -12.11 1.61
CA TYR A 566 -22.63 -12.33 0.17
C TYR A 566 -21.24 -12.89 -0.17
N ALA A 567 -20.30 -12.86 0.77
CA ALA A 567 -18.98 -13.45 0.60
C ALA A 567 -19.06 -14.99 0.64
N PRO A 568 -18.17 -15.70 -0.07
CA PRO A 568 -18.05 -17.14 0.10
C PRO A 568 -17.67 -17.46 1.55
N LEU A 569 -18.14 -18.59 2.06
CA LEU A 569 -17.74 -19.10 3.37
C LEU A 569 -16.66 -20.16 3.15
N ILE A 570 -15.46 -19.91 3.65
CA ILE A 570 -14.32 -20.83 3.56
C ILE A 570 -14.10 -21.48 4.92
N HIS A 571 -14.23 -22.80 5.00
CA HIS A 571 -13.90 -23.58 6.19
C HIS A 571 -12.60 -24.34 5.99
N VAL A 572 -11.64 -24.12 6.90
CA VAL A 572 -10.35 -24.80 6.92
C VAL A 572 -10.38 -25.93 7.95
N MET A 573 -9.98 -27.13 7.54
CA MET A 573 -9.77 -28.27 8.43
C MET A 573 -8.44 -28.96 8.13
N LYS A 574 -7.79 -29.50 9.16
CA LYS A 574 -6.52 -30.22 9.02
C LYS A 574 -6.72 -31.73 9.07
N VAL A 575 -6.07 -32.42 8.14
CA VAL A 575 -6.06 -33.86 7.93
C VAL A 575 -4.60 -34.35 8.00
N LYS A 576 -4.36 -35.65 8.21
CA LYS A 576 -3.00 -36.21 8.08
C LYS A 576 -2.55 -36.16 6.60
N PRO A 577 -1.36 -35.64 6.27
CA PRO A 577 -0.84 -35.54 4.90
C PRO A 577 -1.06 -36.79 4.04
N ASP A 578 -0.67 -37.97 4.55
CA ASP A 578 -0.78 -39.27 3.88
C ASP A 578 -2.21 -39.63 3.41
N ARG A 579 -3.23 -38.95 3.93
CA ARG A 579 -4.65 -39.22 3.68
C ARG A 579 -5.32 -38.21 2.75
N VAL A 580 -4.63 -37.14 2.33
CA VAL A 580 -5.14 -36.18 1.34
C VAL A 580 -5.53 -36.89 0.04
N ASN A 581 -4.73 -37.86 -0.40
CA ASN A 581 -5.00 -38.70 -1.56
C ASN A 581 -6.35 -39.45 -1.52
N LEU A 582 -6.88 -39.75 -0.33
CA LEU A 582 -8.20 -40.39 -0.17
C LEU A 582 -9.37 -39.42 -0.44
N ILE A 583 -9.15 -38.13 -0.26
CA ILE A 583 -10.12 -37.06 -0.53
C ILE A 583 -10.17 -36.78 -2.03
N ILE A 584 -8.99 -36.60 -2.65
CA ILE A 584 -8.85 -36.36 -4.09
C ILE A 584 -9.38 -37.56 -4.89
N GLY A 585 -8.92 -38.77 -4.53
CA GLY A 585 -9.18 -40.00 -5.26
C GLY A 585 -8.48 -40.06 -6.62
N SER A 586 -8.65 -41.18 -7.34
CA SER A 586 -7.99 -41.38 -8.64
C SER A 586 -8.41 -40.31 -9.66
N GLY A 587 -7.46 -39.47 -10.07
CA GLY A 587 -7.69 -38.39 -11.03
C GLY A 587 -8.68 -37.31 -10.56
N GLY A 588 -8.79 -37.08 -9.24
CA GLY A 588 -9.70 -36.07 -8.68
C GLY A 588 -11.19 -36.43 -8.76
N LYS A 589 -11.53 -37.68 -9.09
CA LYS A 589 -12.94 -38.12 -9.22
C LYS A 589 -13.71 -38.03 -7.90
N LYS A 590 -13.05 -38.28 -6.76
CA LYS A 590 -13.74 -38.37 -5.46
C LYS A 590 -14.03 -36.98 -4.91
N VAL A 591 -13.08 -36.04 -5.00
CA VAL A 591 -13.33 -34.64 -4.64
C VAL A 591 -14.44 -34.02 -5.52
N LYS A 592 -14.47 -34.30 -6.83
CA LYS A 592 -15.56 -33.87 -7.72
C LYS A 592 -16.92 -34.45 -7.30
N SER A 593 -16.98 -35.74 -6.95
CA SER A 593 -18.20 -36.37 -6.43
C SER A 593 -18.70 -35.73 -5.12
N ILE A 594 -17.79 -35.36 -4.21
CA ILE A 594 -18.16 -34.68 -2.96
C ILE A 594 -18.72 -33.29 -3.25
N ILE A 595 -18.08 -32.53 -4.15
CA ILE A 595 -18.55 -31.21 -4.60
C ILE A 595 -19.97 -31.31 -5.19
N GLU A 596 -20.21 -32.28 -6.07
CA GLU A 596 -21.52 -32.50 -6.72
C GLU A 596 -22.61 -32.96 -5.74
N GLU A 597 -22.30 -33.87 -4.80
CA GLU A 597 -23.25 -34.36 -3.79
C GLU A 597 -23.64 -33.27 -2.77
N THR A 598 -22.70 -32.40 -2.40
CA THR A 598 -22.87 -31.44 -1.30
C THR A 598 -23.31 -30.05 -1.77
N GLY A 599 -23.01 -29.67 -3.01
CA GLY A 599 -23.30 -28.35 -3.56
C GLY A 599 -22.34 -27.24 -3.11
N VAL A 600 -21.17 -27.57 -2.55
CA VAL A 600 -20.10 -26.60 -2.30
C VAL A 600 -19.45 -26.14 -3.62
N GLU A 601 -18.75 -25.01 -3.62
CA GLU A 601 -18.15 -24.45 -4.84
C GLU A 601 -16.77 -25.05 -5.15
N SER A 602 -15.91 -25.16 -4.14
CA SER A 602 -14.56 -25.72 -4.27
C SER A 602 -14.13 -26.47 -3.01
N ILE A 603 -13.29 -27.49 -3.19
CA ILE A 603 -12.58 -28.20 -2.12
C ILE A 603 -11.11 -28.25 -2.54
N ASP A 604 -10.30 -27.37 -1.95
CA ASP A 604 -8.87 -27.28 -2.21
C ASP A 604 -8.10 -28.05 -1.13
N THR A 605 -7.19 -28.93 -1.55
CA THR A 605 -6.34 -29.73 -0.65
C THR A 605 -4.87 -29.41 -0.87
N GLN A 606 -4.12 -29.22 0.20
CA GLN A 606 -2.66 -29.03 0.18
C GLN A 606 -1.94 -30.27 0.73
N ASP A 607 -0.69 -30.45 0.32
CA ASP A 607 0.15 -31.61 0.70
C ASP A 607 0.49 -31.63 2.20
N ASP A 608 0.43 -30.49 2.89
CA ASP A 608 0.59 -30.35 4.33
C ASP A 608 -0.61 -30.88 5.16
N GLY A 609 -1.65 -31.35 4.48
CA GLY A 609 -2.89 -31.86 5.07
C GLY A 609 -3.96 -30.80 5.31
N VAL A 610 -3.76 -29.55 4.89
CA VAL A 610 -4.80 -28.51 4.98
C VAL A 610 -5.84 -28.71 3.88
N VAL A 611 -7.12 -28.76 4.27
CA VAL A 611 -8.27 -28.87 3.38
C VAL A 611 -9.17 -27.66 3.57
N ARG A 612 -9.42 -26.92 2.49
CA ARG A 612 -10.30 -25.75 2.45
C ARG A 612 -11.57 -26.11 1.71
N ILE A 613 -12.73 -25.84 2.31
CA ILE A 613 -14.06 -26.11 1.76
C ILE A 613 -14.76 -24.76 1.57
N THR A 614 -15.05 -24.38 0.33
CA THR A 614 -15.68 -23.11 -0.03
C THR A 614 -17.15 -23.33 -0.39
N GLY A 615 -18.08 -22.63 0.25
CA GLY A 615 -19.51 -22.72 -0.09
C GLY A 615 -20.29 -21.45 0.23
N LYS A 616 -21.55 -21.40 -0.22
CA LYS A 616 -22.46 -20.25 0.03
C LYS A 616 -23.19 -20.35 1.37
N ASP A 617 -23.27 -21.56 1.92
CA ASP A 617 -24.08 -21.87 3.08
C ASP A 617 -23.37 -22.85 4.03
N LEU A 618 -23.64 -22.69 5.32
CA LEU A 618 -23.07 -23.52 6.38
C LEU A 618 -23.52 -24.99 6.30
N ALA A 619 -24.67 -25.29 5.71
CA ALA A 619 -25.21 -26.65 5.68
C ALA A 619 -24.46 -27.54 4.68
N SER A 620 -24.17 -27.04 3.47
CA SER A 620 -23.37 -27.73 2.46
C SER A 620 -21.92 -27.93 2.92
N ILE A 621 -21.37 -26.96 3.65
CA ILE A 621 -20.02 -27.06 4.26
C ILE A 621 -19.96 -28.15 5.34
N GLU A 622 -20.92 -28.19 6.28
CA GLU A 622 -20.92 -29.24 7.32
C GLU A 622 -21.19 -30.64 6.73
N LYS A 623 -22.00 -30.77 5.67
CA LYS A 623 -22.13 -32.04 4.91
C LYS A 623 -20.78 -32.49 4.34
N SER A 624 -20.09 -31.61 3.61
CA SER A 624 -18.76 -31.88 3.02
C SER A 624 -17.74 -32.30 4.08
N LYS A 625 -17.71 -31.55 5.17
CA LYS A 625 -16.84 -31.79 6.33
C LYS A 625 -17.14 -33.12 7.03
N ALA A 626 -18.40 -33.52 7.12
CA ALA A 626 -18.78 -34.85 7.62
C ALA A 626 -18.27 -35.97 6.69
N ILE A 627 -18.45 -35.83 5.37
CA ILE A 627 -17.95 -36.80 4.38
C ILE A 627 -16.42 -36.90 4.45
N ILE A 628 -15.70 -35.77 4.45
CA ILE A 628 -14.23 -35.74 4.53
C ILE A 628 -13.73 -36.32 5.85
N ARG A 629 -14.35 -36.00 6.99
CA ARG A 629 -14.04 -36.62 8.29
C ARG A 629 -14.19 -38.14 8.24
N ASN A 630 -15.31 -38.64 7.70
CA ASN A 630 -15.56 -40.08 7.61
C ASN A 630 -14.53 -40.79 6.71
N LEU A 631 -14.17 -40.19 5.56
CA LEU A 631 -13.14 -40.71 4.66
C LEU A 631 -11.73 -40.71 5.26
N THR A 632 -11.43 -39.72 6.10
CA THR A 632 -10.10 -39.52 6.67
C THR A 632 -9.93 -40.13 8.07
N MET A 633 -11.02 -40.62 8.67
CA MET A 633 -11.07 -41.17 10.03
C MET A 633 -10.01 -42.24 10.26
N VAL A 634 -9.16 -42.05 11.27
CA VAL A 634 -8.26 -43.09 11.78
C VAL A 634 -9.06 -43.87 12.81
N PRO A 635 -9.35 -45.17 12.59
CA PRO A 635 -9.98 -45.95 13.63
C PRO A 635 -9.00 -46.23 14.76
N SER A 636 -9.34 -45.87 16.00
CA SER A 636 -8.50 -46.08 17.19
C SER A 636 -8.94 -47.33 17.93
N VAL A 637 -7.99 -48.11 18.46
CA VAL A 637 -8.34 -49.22 19.36
C VAL A 637 -9.01 -48.67 20.61
N GLY A 638 -10.19 -49.19 20.93
CA GLY A 638 -11.03 -48.73 22.03
C GLY A 638 -12.22 -47.85 21.61
N ASP A 639 -12.22 -47.28 20.39
CA ASP A 639 -13.31 -46.43 19.90
C ASP A 639 -14.62 -47.23 19.72
N VAL A 640 -15.75 -46.55 19.96
CA VAL A 640 -17.10 -47.09 19.80
C VAL A 640 -17.77 -46.42 18.61
N TYR A 641 -18.01 -47.20 17.55
CA TYR A 641 -18.76 -46.78 16.38
C TYR A 641 -20.22 -47.22 16.52
N ARG A 642 -21.14 -46.28 16.30
CA ARG A 642 -22.58 -46.50 16.48
C ARG A 642 -23.32 -46.52 15.16
N ASN A 643 -24.40 -47.29 15.11
CA ASN A 643 -25.32 -47.37 13.98
C ASN A 643 -24.64 -47.82 12.66
N CYS A 644 -23.63 -48.70 12.76
CA CYS A 644 -22.84 -49.20 11.63
C CYS A 644 -23.56 -50.32 10.89
N GLU A 645 -23.49 -50.31 9.55
CA GLU A 645 -24.25 -51.23 8.70
C GLU A 645 -23.51 -52.54 8.45
N ILE A 646 -24.22 -53.68 8.55
CA ILE A 646 -23.69 -54.99 8.18
C ILE A 646 -23.73 -55.13 6.65
N LYS A 647 -22.55 -55.14 6.00
CA LYS A 647 -22.42 -55.28 4.54
C LYS A 647 -22.45 -56.72 4.07
N THR A 648 -21.89 -57.65 4.84
CA THR A 648 -21.82 -59.06 4.46
C THR A 648 -21.80 -59.92 5.71
N LEU A 649 -22.65 -60.95 5.73
CA LEU A 649 -22.63 -62.00 6.72
C LEU A 649 -21.83 -63.18 6.17
N THR A 650 -21.00 -63.77 7.01
CA THR A 650 -20.23 -64.99 6.72
C THR A 650 -20.41 -65.99 7.86
N PRO A 651 -20.17 -67.30 7.65
CA PRO A 651 -20.39 -68.30 8.70
C PRO A 651 -19.59 -68.08 9.99
N TYR A 652 -18.52 -67.27 9.95
CA TYR A 652 -17.62 -66.99 11.08
C TYR A 652 -17.76 -65.56 11.65
N GLY A 653 -18.62 -64.72 11.08
CA GLY A 653 -18.82 -63.35 11.56
C GLY A 653 -19.50 -62.39 10.57
N ALA A 654 -19.69 -61.15 11.01
CA ALA A 654 -20.28 -60.07 10.22
C ALA A 654 -19.21 -59.04 9.82
N PHE A 655 -19.19 -58.65 8.54
CA PHE A 655 -18.45 -57.49 8.07
C PHE A 655 -19.31 -56.24 8.25
N VAL A 656 -18.79 -55.30 9.04
CA VAL A 656 -19.50 -54.09 9.49
C VAL A 656 -18.76 -52.87 8.95
N GLU A 657 -19.46 -52.01 8.21
CA GLU A 657 -18.89 -50.76 7.69
C GLU A 657 -18.87 -49.69 8.79
N ILE A 658 -17.69 -49.36 9.29
CA ILE A 658 -17.51 -48.32 10.33
C ILE A 658 -17.32 -46.92 9.72
N ALA A 659 -16.89 -46.85 8.46
CA ALA A 659 -16.75 -45.63 7.66
C ALA A 659 -16.76 -45.99 6.17
N PRO A 660 -17.10 -45.07 5.25
CA PRO A 660 -17.28 -45.38 3.82
C PRO A 660 -16.07 -46.07 3.18
N GLY A 661 -16.23 -47.33 2.79
CA GLY A 661 -15.17 -48.18 2.22
C GLY A 661 -14.19 -48.74 3.26
N ARG A 662 -14.54 -48.76 4.54
CA ARG A 662 -13.72 -49.31 5.64
C ARG A 662 -14.54 -50.24 6.52
N GLU A 663 -14.37 -51.53 6.24
CA GLU A 663 -15.05 -52.62 6.95
C GLU A 663 -14.16 -53.21 8.04
N GLY A 664 -14.79 -53.66 9.13
CA GLY A 664 -14.16 -54.51 10.14
C GLY A 664 -14.92 -55.81 10.34
N LEU A 665 -14.23 -56.85 10.77
CA LEU A 665 -14.82 -58.14 11.06
C LEU A 665 -15.24 -58.20 12.53
N CYS A 666 -16.55 -58.33 12.77
CA CYS A 666 -17.09 -58.74 14.05
C CYS A 666 -17.21 -60.27 14.06
N HIS A 667 -16.33 -60.95 14.80
CA HIS A 667 -16.32 -62.41 14.89
C HIS A 667 -17.59 -62.93 15.59
N ILE A 668 -18.05 -64.14 15.28
CA ILE A 668 -19.28 -64.70 15.84
C ILE A 668 -19.33 -64.69 17.38
N SER A 669 -18.19 -64.91 18.04
CA SER A 669 -18.04 -64.86 19.50
C SER A 669 -18.11 -63.45 20.12
N GLU A 670 -18.16 -62.41 19.30
CA GLU A 670 -18.17 -61.00 19.69
C GLU A 670 -19.46 -60.28 19.30
N LEU A 671 -20.44 -60.99 18.71
CA LEU A 671 -21.74 -60.43 18.32
C LEU A 671 -22.74 -60.34 19.49
N SER A 672 -22.75 -61.33 20.38
CA SER A 672 -23.71 -61.48 21.49
C SER A 672 -23.09 -62.20 22.68
N TRP A 673 -23.77 -62.15 23.83
CA TRP A 673 -23.49 -63.00 24.98
C TRP A 673 -24.01 -64.43 24.78
N ASP A 674 -25.15 -64.58 24.10
CA ASP A 674 -25.74 -65.86 23.76
C ASP A 674 -24.96 -66.58 22.65
N TRP A 675 -24.92 -67.92 22.71
CA TRP A 675 -24.29 -68.75 21.69
C TRP A 675 -25.12 -68.78 20.42
N LEU A 676 -24.58 -68.19 19.34
CA LEU A 676 -25.16 -68.25 17.99
C LEU A 676 -24.51 -69.37 17.18
N ALA A 677 -25.33 -70.23 16.59
CA ALA A 677 -24.87 -71.25 15.66
C ALA A 677 -24.44 -70.63 14.32
N LYS A 678 -25.16 -69.60 13.86
CA LYS A 678 -24.79 -68.77 12.70
C LYS A 678 -25.09 -67.29 12.97
N PRO A 679 -24.33 -66.34 12.38
CA PRO A 679 -24.66 -64.91 12.48
C PRO A 679 -26.00 -64.55 11.83
N GLU A 680 -26.40 -65.33 10.82
CA GLU A 680 -27.68 -65.25 10.08
C GLU A 680 -28.93 -65.45 10.97
N ASP A 681 -28.78 -66.14 12.11
CA ASP A 681 -29.90 -66.44 13.02
C ASP A 681 -30.33 -65.20 13.83
N ALA A 682 -29.44 -64.21 13.97
CA ALA A 682 -29.67 -62.99 14.76
C ALA A 682 -29.62 -61.68 13.95
N PHE A 683 -28.96 -61.66 12.80
CA PHE A 683 -28.74 -60.45 12.00
C PHE A 683 -28.97 -60.67 10.50
N LYS A 684 -29.38 -59.61 9.82
CA LYS A 684 -29.55 -59.54 8.36
C LYS A 684 -28.55 -58.56 7.76
N VAL A 685 -28.23 -58.77 6.49
CA VAL A 685 -27.48 -57.78 5.69
C VAL A 685 -28.30 -56.49 5.62
N GLY A 686 -27.68 -55.36 5.96
CA GLY A 686 -28.33 -54.05 6.10
C GLY A 686 -28.78 -53.70 7.53
N ASP A 687 -28.74 -54.62 8.49
CA ASP A 687 -29.00 -54.27 9.90
C ASP A 687 -27.91 -53.33 10.44
N ARG A 688 -28.30 -52.45 11.37
CA ARG A 688 -27.40 -51.49 12.00
C ARG A 688 -27.09 -51.85 13.45
N ILE A 689 -25.80 -51.88 13.77
CA ILE A 689 -25.29 -52.33 15.08
C ILE A 689 -24.21 -51.39 15.62
N ASP A 690 -24.13 -51.30 16.95
CA ASP A 690 -23.05 -50.59 17.64
C ASP A 690 -21.88 -51.56 17.89
N VAL A 691 -20.65 -51.12 17.59
CA VAL A 691 -19.44 -51.94 17.62
C VAL A 691 -18.23 -51.16 18.13
N LYS A 692 -17.42 -51.82 18.97
CA LYS A 692 -16.16 -51.30 19.50
C LYS A 692 -14.98 -51.92 18.75
N LEU A 693 -13.96 -51.14 18.42
CA LEU A 693 -12.71 -51.68 17.86
C LEU A 693 -11.84 -52.26 18.97
N ILE A 694 -11.55 -53.56 18.91
CA ILE A 694 -10.67 -54.24 19.87
C ILE A 694 -9.21 -54.21 19.43
N GLU A 695 -8.96 -54.45 18.15
CA GLU A 695 -7.61 -54.75 17.65
C GLU A 695 -7.48 -54.38 16.17
N ILE A 696 -6.27 -53.99 15.78
CA ILE A 696 -5.86 -53.77 14.40
C ILE A 696 -4.70 -54.72 14.13
N ASN A 697 -4.91 -55.74 13.31
CA ASN A 697 -3.87 -56.72 12.97
C ASN A 697 -2.75 -56.06 12.14
N ASP A 698 -1.57 -56.67 12.08
CA ASP A 698 -0.39 -56.20 11.30
C ASP A 698 -0.68 -55.95 9.81
N LYS A 699 -1.73 -56.59 9.26
CA LYS A 699 -2.22 -56.41 7.88
C LYS A 699 -3.25 -55.27 7.73
N GLY A 700 -3.46 -54.45 8.75
CA GLY A 700 -4.43 -53.35 8.78
C GLY A 700 -5.90 -53.76 8.91
N GLN A 701 -6.17 -55.05 9.15
CA GLN A 701 -7.54 -55.58 9.32
C GLN A 701 -8.08 -55.22 10.70
N LEU A 702 -9.34 -54.77 10.73
CA LEU A 702 -10.01 -54.25 11.93
C LEU A 702 -10.85 -55.36 12.60
N ARG A 703 -10.62 -55.64 13.89
CA ARG A 703 -11.44 -56.58 14.69
C ARG A 703 -12.42 -55.80 15.56
N LEU A 704 -13.70 -56.07 15.38
CA LEU A 704 -14.80 -55.38 16.05
C LEU A 704 -15.48 -56.32 17.07
N SER A 705 -16.09 -55.73 18.10
CA SER A 705 -16.98 -56.43 19.04
C SER A 705 -18.17 -55.59 19.43
N ARG A 706 -19.35 -56.22 19.39
CA ARG A 706 -20.58 -55.72 19.98
C ARG A 706 -20.72 -56.17 21.44
N ARG A 707 -20.21 -57.36 21.79
CA ARG A 707 -20.22 -57.93 23.15
C ARG A 707 -19.60 -56.98 24.16
N ALA A 708 -18.51 -56.30 23.81
CA ALA A 708 -17.84 -55.29 24.64
C ALA A 708 -18.67 -54.01 24.93
N LEU A 709 -19.91 -53.92 24.43
CA LEU A 709 -20.87 -52.82 24.66
C LEU A 709 -22.18 -53.29 25.31
N LEU A 710 -22.36 -54.60 25.49
CA LEU A 710 -23.53 -55.17 26.17
C LEU A 710 -23.23 -55.29 27.67
N PRO A 711 -24.17 -54.95 28.57
CA PRO A 711 -23.95 -55.05 30.01
C PRO A 711 -23.66 -56.50 30.45
N ASP A 712 -22.65 -56.67 31.32
CA ASP A 712 -22.29 -57.96 31.90
C ASP A 712 -23.42 -58.53 32.76
N THR A 713 -23.90 -59.72 32.41
CA THR A 713 -24.89 -60.49 33.19
C THR A 713 -24.23 -61.46 34.18
N SER A 714 -22.94 -61.30 34.48
CA SER A 714 -22.10 -62.31 35.14
C SER A 714 -21.34 -61.86 36.39
N SER A 715 -21.90 -60.93 37.19
CA SER A 715 -21.27 -60.46 38.45
C SER A 715 -22.17 -60.50 39.71
N GLU A 716 -23.13 -61.42 39.80
CA GLU A 716 -23.79 -61.76 41.09
C GLU A 716 -24.10 -63.27 41.21
N LYS A 717 -23.24 -64.01 41.95
CA LYS A 717 -23.58 -65.04 42.96
C LYS A 717 -22.39 -65.92 43.37
N ALA A 718 -21.94 -65.74 44.62
CA ALA A 718 -21.47 -66.76 45.58
C ALA A 718 -20.61 -66.05 46.66
N ASP A 719 -20.77 -66.27 47.96
CA ASP A 719 -21.82 -66.99 48.70
C ASP A 719 -21.90 -66.48 50.17
N PRO A 720 -22.95 -66.80 50.94
CA PRO A 720 -23.25 -66.14 52.23
C PRO A 720 -22.79 -66.94 53.47
N ALA A 721 -22.59 -66.25 54.61
CA ALA A 721 -23.13 -66.66 55.93
C ALA A 721 -22.89 -65.63 57.06
N GLN A 722 -23.92 -65.49 57.91
CA GLN A 722 -24.04 -64.77 59.20
C GLN A 722 -24.52 -63.31 59.09
N GLN A 723 -25.85 -63.05 59.10
CA GLN A 723 -26.75 -62.95 60.28
C GLN A 723 -26.25 -61.92 61.31
N SER A 724 -27.03 -60.94 61.79
CA SER A 724 -28.48 -60.60 61.69
C SER A 724 -28.67 -59.15 62.18
N GLY A 725 -29.74 -58.39 61.92
CA GLY A 725 -31.00 -58.60 61.18
C GLY A 725 -32.01 -57.48 61.54
N GLU A 726 -33.03 -57.25 60.68
CA GLU A 726 -34.24 -56.39 60.92
C GLU A 726 -33.99 -54.88 61.22
N SER A 727 -34.96 -53.95 61.20
CA SER A 727 -36.01 -53.56 60.23
C SER A 727 -36.41 -52.08 60.55
N ALA A 728 -37.21 -51.28 59.83
CA ALA A 728 -38.06 -51.43 58.64
C ALA A 728 -38.33 -50.04 57.96
N TYR A 729 -38.79 -50.06 56.69
CA TYR A 729 -39.73 -49.13 56.03
C TYR A 729 -39.52 -47.57 56.02
N GLU A 730 -39.28 -47.09 54.79
CA GLU A 730 -40.15 -46.15 54.04
C GLU A 730 -39.99 -44.60 54.11
N CYS A 731 -40.29 -44.02 52.95
CA CYS A 731 -40.78 -42.67 52.67
C CYS A 731 -39.86 -41.43 52.66
N SER A 732 -39.99 -40.76 51.52
CA SER A 732 -39.63 -39.41 51.08
C SER A 732 -39.79 -38.21 52.05
N VAL A 733 -39.18 -37.10 51.58
CA VAL A 733 -39.48 -35.67 51.84
C VAL A 733 -38.72 -34.98 52.99
N GLN A 734 -38.25 -33.76 52.68
CA GLN A 734 -37.97 -32.61 53.56
C GLN A 734 -36.77 -32.62 54.54
N SER A 735 -35.75 -31.86 54.14
CA SER A 735 -35.18 -30.67 54.83
C SER A 735 -34.73 -30.71 56.30
N ALA A 736 -33.71 -29.87 56.53
CA ALA A 736 -33.37 -29.15 57.77
C ALA A 736 -32.14 -29.68 58.54
N SER A 737 -31.01 -29.00 58.26
CA SER A 737 -30.22 -28.22 59.21
C SER A 737 -29.58 -28.87 60.46
N ASP A 738 -28.32 -28.46 60.60
CA ASP A 738 -27.58 -28.14 61.81
C ASP A 738 -26.68 -29.20 62.47
N VAL A 739 -25.45 -28.69 62.64
CA VAL A 739 -24.20 -29.31 63.04
C VAL A 739 -24.03 -29.17 64.55
N ASP A 740 -23.40 -30.16 65.19
CA ASP A 740 -22.72 -29.95 66.48
C ASP A 740 -21.40 -30.78 66.47
N THR A 741 -20.25 -30.16 66.20
CA THR A 741 -19.33 -29.46 67.13
C THR A 741 -18.30 -30.37 67.82
N PHE A 742 -17.01 -30.10 67.57
CA PHE A 742 -15.98 -30.24 68.62
C PHE A 742 -14.91 -29.13 68.54
N LYS A 743 -14.51 -28.69 69.73
CA LYS A 743 -13.65 -27.54 70.16
C LYS A 743 -12.37 -27.31 69.33
N LYS A 744 -11.87 -26.09 69.05
CA LYS A 744 -11.79 -24.75 69.71
C LYS A 744 -10.47 -24.46 70.44
N VAL A 745 -9.80 -23.36 70.03
CA VAL A 745 -8.81 -22.46 70.69
C VAL A 745 -8.45 -21.38 69.61
N LEU A 746 -8.17 -20.08 69.81
CA LEU A 746 -7.91 -19.21 70.99
C LEU A 746 -8.55 -17.79 70.80
N ILE A 747 -9.07 -17.21 71.90
CA ILE A 747 -9.29 -15.81 72.39
C ILE A 747 -8.59 -14.66 71.57
N THR A 748 -9.08 -13.40 71.36
CA THR A 748 -9.78 -12.40 72.25
C THR A 748 -10.65 -11.28 71.58
N SER A 749 -11.76 -10.90 72.26
CA SER A 749 -12.48 -9.57 72.36
C SER A 749 -12.95 -8.79 71.10
N LYS A 750 -14.27 -8.60 70.83
CA LYS A 750 -15.34 -7.72 71.43
C LYS A 750 -15.40 -6.31 70.80
N ASP A 751 -16.52 -5.63 70.50
CA ASP A 751 -18.00 -5.85 70.54
C ASP A 751 -18.64 -5.15 69.30
N GLY A 752 -19.69 -5.63 68.63
CA GLY A 752 -21.14 -5.30 68.84
C GLY A 752 -21.63 -4.13 67.93
N SER A 753 -22.80 -4.09 67.27
CA SER A 753 -24.00 -4.97 67.21
C SER A 753 -24.94 -4.59 66.02
N ASP A 754 -25.64 -5.59 65.43
CA ASP A 754 -27.02 -5.54 64.84
C ASP A 754 -27.43 -4.51 63.74
N GLU A 755 -28.40 -4.76 62.82
CA GLU A 755 -29.27 -5.93 62.57
C GLU A 755 -29.69 -6.07 61.07
N ARG A 756 -30.61 -6.99 60.77
CA ARG A 756 -31.02 -7.52 59.44
C ARG A 756 -32.10 -6.67 58.72
N GLN A 757 -32.23 -6.84 57.39
CA GLN A 757 -33.39 -7.50 56.73
C GLN A 757 -33.37 -7.44 55.17
N GLN A 758 -34.08 -8.40 54.55
CA GLN A 758 -34.40 -8.53 53.11
C GLN A 758 -35.86 -9.03 53.01
N PRO A 759 -36.65 -8.76 51.94
CA PRO A 759 -36.76 -9.76 50.86
C PRO A 759 -37.24 -9.31 49.43
N ARG A 760 -36.87 -10.12 48.42
CA ARG A 760 -37.64 -10.64 47.23
C ARG A 760 -38.93 -9.89 46.77
N ARG A 761 -39.28 -9.75 45.47
CA ARG A 761 -39.52 -10.82 44.44
C ARG A 761 -40.03 -10.26 43.07
N LYS A 762 -39.73 -10.97 41.96
CA LYS A 762 -40.43 -11.14 40.64
C LYS A 762 -41.54 -10.14 40.17
N SER A 763 -41.45 -9.66 38.91
CA SER A 763 -42.25 -10.16 37.72
C SER A 763 -42.26 -9.21 36.49
N SER A 764 -42.32 -9.77 35.27
CA SER A 764 -42.63 -9.11 33.98
C SER A 764 -44.17 -9.10 33.71
N PRO A 765 -44.73 -8.65 32.55
CA PRO A 765 -44.22 -7.85 31.42
C PRO A 765 -45.18 -6.66 31.03
N SER A 766 -44.95 -6.03 29.86
CA SER A 766 -45.95 -5.66 28.83
C SER A 766 -46.04 -4.21 28.30
N ARG A 767 -46.17 -4.19 26.97
CA ARG A 767 -46.61 -3.21 25.95
C ARG A 767 -47.40 -1.94 26.36
N GLY A 768 -47.19 -0.90 25.55
CA GLY A 768 -48.16 0.18 25.25
C GLY A 768 -47.49 1.56 25.31
N SER A 769 -47.11 2.27 24.24
CA SER A 769 -47.78 2.68 22.98
C SER A 769 -48.16 4.17 23.03
N THR A 770 -47.75 4.93 21.99
CA THR A 770 -48.31 6.25 21.58
C THR A 770 -48.19 7.42 22.57
N SER A 771 -48.21 8.71 22.16
CA SER A 771 -47.88 9.40 20.91
C SER A 771 -47.86 10.93 21.18
N SER A 772 -47.77 11.76 20.13
CA SER A 772 -47.84 13.25 20.14
C SER A 772 -46.56 13.94 20.69
N ARG A 773 -45.92 14.90 19.99
CA ARG A 773 -46.40 16.19 19.40
C ARG A 773 -46.97 17.11 20.50
N ARG A 774 -46.59 18.38 20.62
CA ARG A 774 -45.88 19.28 19.68
C ARG A 774 -45.41 20.57 20.41
N ASP A 775 -44.85 21.50 19.62
CA ASP A 775 -44.80 22.95 19.83
C ASP A 775 -43.61 23.60 20.59
N LEU A 776 -42.74 24.25 19.79
CA LEU A 776 -42.53 25.72 19.71
C LEU A 776 -42.47 26.48 21.07
N ALA A 777 -41.48 27.33 21.36
CA ALA A 777 -40.83 28.31 20.51
C ALA A 777 -39.53 28.87 21.13
N ALA A 778 -38.75 29.60 20.34
CA ALA A 778 -37.54 30.29 20.79
C ALA A 778 -37.85 31.65 21.46
N ASN A 779 -36.90 32.15 22.27
CA ASN A 779 -36.52 33.56 22.19
C ASN A 779 -35.13 33.87 22.76
N ASN A 780 -34.50 34.92 22.22
CA ASN A 780 -33.14 35.37 22.53
C ASN A 780 -33.06 36.17 23.85
N ALA A 781 -31.87 36.21 24.48
CA ALA A 781 -31.05 37.43 24.63
C ALA A 781 -30.02 37.36 25.79
N THR A 782 -28.73 37.49 25.46
CA THR A 782 -27.65 38.09 26.28
C THR A 782 -27.75 39.64 26.22
N PRO A 783 -26.90 40.48 26.87
CA PRO A 783 -25.65 40.21 27.62
C PRO A 783 -25.47 40.98 28.96
N GLN A 784 -24.34 40.77 29.66
CA GLN A 784 -23.51 41.89 30.15
C GLN A 784 -22.06 41.49 30.54
N ARG A 785 -21.14 42.46 30.44
CA ARG A 785 -19.69 42.38 30.76
C ARG A 785 -19.38 43.15 32.04
N VAL A 786 -18.31 42.76 32.77
CA VAL A 786 -17.47 43.69 33.57
C VAL A 786 -15.98 43.32 33.36
N PHE A 787 -15.07 44.29 33.55
CA PHE A 787 -13.64 44.24 33.16
C PHE A 787 -12.77 45.00 34.19
N ARG A 788 -11.43 44.83 34.15
CA ARG A 788 -10.34 45.54 34.91
C ARG A 788 -10.01 45.00 36.33
N ARG A 789 -8.78 45.11 36.88
CA ARG A 789 -7.44 45.52 36.35
C ARG A 789 -6.27 44.97 37.22
N SER A 790 -5.08 45.02 36.62
CA SER A 790 -3.68 44.86 37.10
C SER A 790 -3.20 45.57 38.37
N THR A 791 -2.19 44.98 39.05
CA THR A 791 -0.88 45.54 39.55
C THR A 791 -0.15 44.40 40.30
N SER A 792 1.05 43.88 39.94
CA SER A 792 2.44 44.41 39.96
C SER A 792 3.11 44.47 41.34
N GLU A 793 4.13 43.62 41.58
CA GLU A 793 5.29 43.90 42.46
C GLU A 793 6.40 42.83 42.29
N THR A 794 7.67 43.27 42.38
CA THR A 794 8.91 42.47 42.51
C THR A 794 9.67 43.02 43.73
N PRO A 795 10.56 42.24 44.40
CA PRO A 795 12.00 42.41 44.13
C PRO A 795 12.95 41.21 44.42
N ASP A 796 14.07 41.19 43.68
CA ASP A 796 15.48 40.90 44.00
C ASP A 796 16.03 39.79 44.95
N TYR A 797 16.95 39.01 44.35
CA TYR A 797 18.33 38.60 44.73
C TYR A 797 18.72 37.63 45.87
N ASN A 798 19.78 36.88 45.52
CA ASN A 798 20.74 36.06 46.31
C ASN A 798 20.30 34.64 46.72
N LYS A 799 21.17 33.63 46.88
CA LYS A 799 22.52 33.21 46.42
C LYS A 799 22.90 32.07 47.37
N GLU A 800 23.30 30.89 46.86
CA GLU A 800 24.12 29.85 47.52
C GLU A 800 24.15 28.65 46.53
N GLU A 801 25.19 28.43 45.74
CA GLU A 801 26.45 27.74 46.05
C GLU A 801 26.33 26.46 46.89
N GLN A 802 26.50 25.31 46.24
CA GLN A 802 27.35 24.22 46.75
C GLN A 802 28.06 23.50 45.59
N ARG A 803 29.32 23.11 45.82
CA ARG A 803 30.25 22.55 44.81
C ARG A 803 30.69 21.13 45.17
N SER A 804 30.96 20.35 44.13
CA SER A 804 31.93 19.23 44.06
C SER A 804 32.16 19.04 42.55
N ILE A 805 33.32 19.26 41.91
CA ILE A 805 34.74 18.92 42.23
C ILE A 805 34.85 17.42 42.59
N VAL A 806 35.73 16.57 42.06
CA VAL A 806 36.88 16.64 41.12
C VAL A 806 36.54 15.76 39.88
N GLU A 807 37.34 15.53 38.82
CA GLU A 807 38.75 15.77 38.46
C GLU A 807 38.84 16.10 36.93
N VAL A 808 40.01 15.95 36.30
CA VAL A 808 40.29 16.03 34.86
C VAL A 808 41.26 14.91 34.51
N ASP A 809 41.07 14.22 33.38
CA ASP A 809 42.16 13.46 32.74
C ASP A 809 42.12 13.62 31.21
N ASN A 810 43.18 14.22 30.66
CA ASN A 810 43.56 14.05 29.26
C ASN A 810 44.34 12.74 29.15
N ILE A 811 44.13 11.93 28.09
CA ILE A 811 45.21 11.18 27.42
C ILE A 811 44.70 10.40 26.18
N ASN A 812 45.57 10.31 25.17
CA ASN A 812 45.56 9.43 23.99
C ASN A 812 44.48 9.59 22.90
N ALA A 813 44.92 10.26 21.82
CA ALA A 813 44.57 9.85 20.47
C ALA A 813 45.19 8.46 20.11
N SER A 814 44.69 7.90 19.00
CA SER A 814 45.13 6.70 18.27
C SER A 814 44.49 5.33 18.62
N ILE A 815 44.43 4.49 17.58
CA ILE A 815 43.99 3.08 17.56
C ILE A 815 42.47 2.82 17.62
N ILE A 816 41.79 3.02 16.48
CA ILE A 816 40.88 1.98 15.96
C ILE A 816 41.32 1.63 14.54
N LYS A 817 42.01 0.49 14.42
CA LYS A 817 42.42 -0.10 13.13
C LYS A 817 41.37 -1.13 12.70
N SER A 818 40.89 -0.99 11.47
CA SER A 818 40.54 -2.08 10.54
C SER A 818 39.84 -3.34 11.08
N LYS A 819 38.54 -3.48 10.77
CA LYS A 819 37.92 -4.76 10.38
C LYS A 819 36.98 -4.58 9.18
N LEU A 820 37.53 -4.10 8.07
CA LEU A 820 37.00 -4.45 6.75
C LEU A 820 37.53 -5.86 6.46
N VAL A 821 36.62 -6.83 6.30
CA VAL A 821 36.98 -8.18 5.85
C VAL A 821 37.05 -8.12 4.33
N ASN A 822 38.26 -8.09 3.78
CA ASN A 822 38.47 -8.29 2.35
C ASN A 822 38.04 -9.72 1.99
N GLY A 823 36.98 -9.86 1.23
CA GLY A 823 36.73 -11.06 0.43
C GLY A 823 37.58 -10.98 -0.83
N GLU A 824 38.52 -11.90 -0.98
CA GLU A 824 39.45 -11.90 -2.12
C GLU A 824 38.72 -12.19 -3.43
N ALA A 825 38.88 -11.31 -4.42
CA ALA A 825 38.51 -11.57 -5.79
C ALA A 825 39.52 -12.54 -6.42
N ASN A 826 39.31 -13.84 -6.22
CA ASN A 826 39.97 -14.86 -7.03
C ASN A 826 39.34 -14.89 -8.42
N SER A 827 40.16 -14.64 -9.44
CA SER A 827 39.82 -14.79 -10.85
C SER A 827 39.47 -16.25 -11.17
N GLY A 828 38.25 -16.47 -11.66
CA GLY A 828 37.74 -17.75 -12.17
C GLY A 828 36.55 -17.51 -13.08
#